data_AF-A0A444UL21-F1
#
_entry.id   AF-A0A444UL21-F1
#
_cell.length_a   1.000
_cell.length_b   1.000
_cell.length_c   1.000
_cell.angle_alpha   90.00
_cell.angle_beta   90.00
_cell.angle_gamma   90.00
#
_symmetry.space_group_name_H-M   'P 1'
#
loop_
_entity.id
_entity.type
_entity.pdbx_description
1 polymer ?
#
loop_
_entity_poly.entity_id
_entity_poly.type
_entity_poly.pdbx_seq_one_letter_code
_entity_poly.pdbx_strand_id
1 'polypeptide(L)'
;MSGEEAAAQQPKTEEQKQDTKPEEDKQNEQQPPPAQEAEKPQDEASYKSLVLSGYGGYDKVKLQVKKGELVPKAGEVLVRVKACGLNFADLMGRQGLYDRLPSPPVTPGMECSGVVEGLGEGVTDRKLGDKVIVMNRAGMWQEVVTVLTSHTFLMPEGMTFEEAAAIPVNYITAYMMIFDFGNLRPNQSILIHMAAGGVGIAATQLCQTVKDVTIFGTSSASKHDAIKENGVTHTIDYRTMDYVDEIRKLSPKGVDIVLDPLGGSDTCKAFNLLKPMGKLIAYGAANLLTGQKKNLMAVAKTWWNQFSINAMQLLQSNKAVCGYHLGYLDEEMELVGGVLSKILDLYKQGKIKPRVDSVWPFQQVTKMENIKAEDDQLPCTGTCAEDESTLDIQEGFKVEVSPIEEEGSELQYPCIKQEEPAVKEEVLEVQVAEIKEEVSPLDHGELSQDGRQTSSTSTTIRFQHWRFRNAFTFKEEKGKNILVECNLCRPKEKVLSTSKSSTSNLKKHLERVHAEYCKKTVKHSVTLLDLHDDRALDSSLAVASKNIKLVQWQPVQPTLHQFSSCPSQETVDRLIMDFIIEDAQAFNIVEQPSFINLVKGLAPNCRVMCRQTLAERVDQAYENMKVQLKAKFEKVHTVCTTADIWRAHGRSFLGVTAHWLDSNSVERHSVALACCRITGPHTYNLIAAKLEEIHAAFEIHTKVCCTITDNGYNFKAFKEFANFPKTEGDQAPEDEEEDTVMFSDLNHILTECTLDDAATKFSLPHQRCAAHTLNLVAAKDAHDFLSTGPLALKMLFQSTIAKCSALWNKSKMSPQVYALFAEKATTQLKWNLFFRACSKMRSIPEEVLHNICDGLNVERLGETELTFLDEYCSVMEPLACALDILQGESKCFIGYLLPTISALQTKLGAVKHKLKCAGPMADAVLAALQKRFGTCFEDCKLILASITIPQFRMRWMNEQSAEQAYGYLLSETSLTVSDTQAPEMDTDDDEFFQFDSCNKPSLGSEDEVFQFFRDGDKTLSCVLKYPVIKQVFITYNTPLPSSAPVERMFSIGGRVLTPSRNQLSDVLFEKMVLLRFNKGEVN
;
A
#
# COMPACT_ATOMS: atom_id res chain seq x y z
N MET A 1 45.50 -14.10 32.38
CA MET A 1 46.91 -14.36 32.73
C MET A 1 47.50 -15.28 31.66
N SER A 2 48.82 -15.21 31.41
CA SER A 2 49.69 -16.24 30.74
C SER A 2 49.02 -17.22 29.76
N GLY A 3 49.32 -17.28 28.45
CA GLY A 3 50.65 -17.15 27.80
C GLY A 3 51.38 -18.50 27.81
N GLU A 4 52.26 -18.89 26.88
CA GLU A 4 52.72 -18.33 25.58
C GLU A 4 53.63 -19.40 24.92
N GLU A 5 53.68 -19.51 23.57
CA GLU A 5 54.70 -20.16 22.69
C GLU A 5 54.02 -20.64 21.37
N ALA A 6 54.61 -20.76 20.16
CA ALA A 6 55.78 -20.22 19.41
C ALA A 6 55.95 -21.16 18.17
N ALA A 7 56.45 -20.84 16.96
CA ALA A 7 56.80 -19.63 16.19
C ALA A 7 56.37 -19.91 14.69
N ALA A 8 56.82 -19.35 13.55
CA ALA A 8 57.82 -18.39 13.04
C ALA A 8 57.24 -17.81 11.70
N GLN A 9 57.47 -16.59 11.19
CA GLN A 9 58.68 -15.86 10.70
C GLN A 9 59.31 -16.50 9.42
N GLN A 10 59.26 -15.93 8.20
CA GLN A 10 59.69 -14.61 7.60
C GLN A 10 61.22 -14.52 7.33
N PRO A 11 61.76 -13.84 6.28
CA PRO A 11 61.38 -12.59 5.55
C PRO A 11 60.89 -12.83 4.08
N LYS A 12 60.69 -11.92 3.09
CA LYS A 12 61.12 -10.53 2.71
C LYS A 12 62.50 -10.38 1.99
N THR A 13 62.74 -9.57 0.94
CA THR A 13 61.88 -8.72 0.04
C THR A 13 62.20 -8.98 -1.48
N GLU A 14 62.63 -8.14 -2.45
CA GLU A 14 63.01 -6.69 -2.65
C GLU A 14 62.80 -6.27 -4.18
N GLU A 15 63.53 -5.31 -4.79
CA GLU A 15 63.25 -4.70 -6.15
C GLU A 15 64.35 -4.88 -7.26
N GLN A 16 63.98 -4.75 -8.57
CA GLN A 16 64.68 -3.91 -9.59
C GLN A 16 63.96 -3.79 -10.97
N LYS A 17 64.47 -2.94 -11.88
CA LYS A 17 63.89 -2.53 -13.19
C LYS A 17 64.83 -2.75 -14.40
N GLN A 18 64.25 -2.58 -15.60
CA GLN A 18 64.81 -2.07 -16.89
C GLN A 18 64.94 -3.04 -18.07
N ASP A 19 64.77 -2.44 -19.25
CA ASP A 19 64.71 -3.04 -20.59
C ASP A 19 66.10 -3.34 -21.18
N THR A 20 66.19 -4.40 -22.00
CA THR A 20 67.06 -4.38 -23.19
C THR A 20 66.59 -5.34 -24.29
N LYS A 21 66.39 -4.78 -25.49
CA LYS A 21 66.50 -5.43 -26.81
C LYS A 21 67.95 -5.23 -27.32
N PRO A 22 68.42 -5.90 -28.40
CA PRO A 22 67.95 -7.15 -29.03
C PRO A 22 69.16 -8.13 -29.17
N GLU A 23 69.54 -8.89 -30.21
CA GLU A 23 69.07 -9.28 -31.58
C GLU A 23 69.86 -10.58 -31.99
N GLU A 24 69.98 -10.88 -33.30
CA GLU A 24 70.91 -11.83 -33.97
C GLU A 24 70.68 -13.36 -33.80
N ASP A 25 70.74 -14.21 -34.85
CA ASP A 25 70.68 -13.97 -36.31
C ASP A 25 70.43 -15.32 -37.08
N LYS A 26 70.11 -15.23 -38.39
CA LYS A 26 70.21 -16.26 -39.48
C LYS A 26 69.16 -17.41 -39.54
N GLN A 27 68.64 -17.82 -40.71
CA GLN A 27 68.59 -17.22 -42.08
C GLN A 27 67.61 -18.00 -43.01
N ASN A 28 66.89 -17.30 -43.89
CA ASN A 28 66.62 -17.54 -45.34
C ASN A 28 66.35 -18.96 -45.95
N GLU A 29 65.50 -19.17 -46.98
CA GLU A 29 64.57 -18.31 -47.75
C GLU A 29 63.60 -19.11 -48.68
N GLN A 30 62.62 -18.42 -49.30
CA GLN A 30 61.82 -18.77 -50.52
C GLN A 30 60.57 -19.70 -50.39
N GLN A 31 59.69 -19.62 -51.41
CA GLN A 31 58.20 -19.60 -51.26
C GLN A 31 57.42 -20.87 -51.71
N PRO A 32 56.15 -20.98 -51.29
CA PRO A 32 55.04 -21.12 -52.26
C PRO A 32 53.83 -20.16 -52.02
N PRO A 33 52.92 -19.97 -53.02
CA PRO A 33 51.76 -19.05 -52.95
C PRO A 33 50.39 -19.78 -52.94
N PRO A 34 49.24 -19.07 -52.96
CA PRO A 34 48.86 -17.87 -52.19
C PRO A 34 47.60 -18.11 -51.33
N ALA A 35 47.42 -17.32 -50.26
CA ALA A 35 46.14 -17.24 -49.52
C ALA A 35 45.40 -15.94 -49.87
N GLN A 36 44.07 -15.95 -49.81
CA GLN A 36 43.22 -14.83 -50.23
C GLN A 36 43.30 -13.63 -49.28
N GLU A 37 43.03 -12.44 -49.81
CA GLU A 37 43.18 -11.16 -49.11
C GLU A 37 42.26 -11.09 -47.89
N ALA A 38 42.85 -10.90 -46.70
CA ALA A 38 42.10 -10.67 -45.48
C ALA A 38 41.61 -9.22 -45.43
N GLU A 39 40.30 -9.03 -45.23
CA GLU A 39 39.71 -7.71 -45.01
C GLU A 39 40.32 -7.03 -43.77
N LYS A 40 40.39 -5.69 -43.79
CA LYS A 40 40.81 -4.93 -42.62
C LYS A 40 39.89 -5.26 -41.43
N PRO A 41 40.42 -5.43 -40.20
CA PRO A 41 39.57 -5.60 -39.03
C PRO A 41 38.67 -4.38 -38.90
N GLN A 42 37.35 -4.60 -38.88
CA GLN A 42 36.39 -3.57 -38.54
C GLN A 42 36.52 -3.27 -37.04
N ASP A 43 36.69 -2.00 -36.68
CA ASP A 43 36.71 -1.60 -35.27
C ASP A 43 35.37 -1.93 -34.61
N GLU A 44 35.42 -2.72 -33.54
CA GLU A 44 34.24 -3.21 -32.84
C GLU A 44 33.46 -2.03 -32.24
N ALA A 45 32.29 -1.75 -32.82
CA ALA A 45 31.46 -0.60 -32.46
C ALA A 45 31.25 -0.51 -30.94
N SER A 46 31.48 0.67 -30.38
CA SER A 46 31.44 0.90 -28.94
C SER A 46 30.91 2.28 -28.58
N TYR A 47 30.37 2.40 -27.37
CA TYR A 47 29.71 3.61 -26.88
C TYR A 47 29.83 3.73 -25.36
N LYS A 48 29.85 4.97 -24.85
CA LYS A 48 29.99 5.24 -23.43
C LYS A 48 28.64 5.20 -22.72
N SER A 49 28.64 4.72 -21.48
CA SER A 49 27.49 4.68 -20.59
C SER A 49 27.90 4.95 -19.15
N LEU A 50 27.08 5.69 -18.42
CA LEU A 50 27.18 5.77 -16.96
C LEU A 50 26.41 4.61 -16.34
N VAL A 51 27.09 3.78 -15.56
CA VAL A 51 26.52 2.60 -14.90
C VAL A 51 26.60 2.77 -13.39
N LEU A 52 25.45 2.80 -12.74
CA LEU A 52 25.33 2.65 -11.30
C LEU A 52 25.72 1.21 -10.94
N SER A 53 26.86 1.06 -10.26
CA SER A 53 27.49 -0.22 -9.94
C SER A 53 27.13 -0.80 -8.56
N GLY A 54 26.33 -0.08 -7.77
CA GLY A 54 25.86 -0.45 -6.44
C GLY A 54 25.21 0.77 -5.76
N TYR A 55 24.59 0.59 -4.60
CA TYR A 55 24.02 1.73 -3.86
C TYR A 55 25.08 2.47 -3.03
N GLY A 56 24.97 3.80 -2.93
CA GLY A 56 25.85 4.61 -2.08
C GLY A 56 26.14 6.02 -2.61
N GLY A 57 27.42 6.42 -2.48
CA GLY A 57 27.91 7.74 -2.88
C GLY A 57 28.11 7.88 -4.39
N TYR A 58 28.63 9.04 -4.78
CA TYR A 58 28.95 9.39 -6.17
C TYR A 58 29.94 8.39 -6.81
N ASP A 59 30.77 7.74 -5.99
CA ASP A 59 31.72 6.68 -6.37
C ASP A 59 31.07 5.44 -7.03
N LYS A 60 29.75 5.30 -6.93
CA LYS A 60 28.99 4.18 -7.50
C LYS A 60 28.61 4.37 -8.96
N VAL A 61 28.50 5.60 -9.45
CA VAL A 61 28.20 5.88 -10.86
C VAL A 61 29.52 5.88 -11.63
N LYS A 62 29.69 4.90 -12.53
CA LYS A 62 30.95 4.65 -13.23
C LYS A 62 30.78 4.77 -14.73
N LEU A 63 31.66 5.53 -15.37
CA LEU A 63 31.79 5.54 -16.82
C LEU A 63 32.32 4.19 -17.31
N GLN A 64 31.60 3.56 -18.22
CA GLN A 64 31.96 2.32 -18.89
C GLN A 64 31.89 2.52 -20.41
N VAL A 65 32.78 1.84 -21.15
CA VAL A 65 32.64 1.67 -22.60
C VAL A 65 31.97 0.31 -22.83
N LYS A 66 30.78 0.33 -23.42
CA LYS A 66 30.07 -0.87 -23.87
C LYS A 66 30.50 -1.20 -25.30
N LYS A 67 30.66 -2.49 -25.58
CA LYS A 67 30.99 -3.04 -26.91
C LYS A 67 29.72 -3.61 -27.58
N GLY A 68 29.75 -3.67 -28.89
CA GLY A 68 28.65 -4.16 -29.73
C GLY A 68 27.76 -3.02 -30.25
N GLU A 69 27.33 -3.15 -31.49
CA GLU A 69 26.36 -2.26 -32.12
C GLU A 69 24.95 -2.47 -31.53
N LEU A 70 24.21 -1.37 -31.33
CA LEU A 70 22.81 -1.42 -30.90
C LEU A 70 21.89 -1.39 -32.12
N VAL A 71 21.25 -2.52 -32.42
CA VAL A 71 20.26 -2.62 -33.52
C VAL A 71 18.84 -2.51 -32.95
N PRO A 72 17.99 -1.59 -33.45
CA PRO A 72 16.61 -1.46 -32.98
C PRO A 72 15.73 -2.60 -33.50
N LYS A 73 14.87 -3.16 -32.63
CA LYS A 73 13.89 -4.20 -32.99
C LYS A 73 12.64 -3.60 -33.60
N ALA A 74 11.73 -4.44 -34.09
CA ALA A 74 10.42 -4.00 -34.59
C ALA A 74 9.70 -3.07 -33.58
N GLY A 75 9.27 -1.90 -34.05
CA GLY A 75 8.67 -0.83 -33.23
C GLY A 75 9.65 0.06 -32.44
N GLU A 76 10.95 -0.25 -32.42
CA GLU A 76 11.98 0.56 -31.75
C GLU A 76 12.68 1.54 -32.72
N VAL A 77 13.28 2.59 -32.16
CA VAL A 77 14.20 3.50 -32.84
C VAL A 77 15.52 3.58 -32.07
N LEU A 78 16.61 3.74 -32.81
CA LEU A 78 17.95 3.96 -32.29
C LEU A 78 18.24 5.47 -32.26
N VAL A 79 18.59 6.00 -31.10
CA VAL A 79 18.81 7.43 -30.89
C VAL A 79 20.23 7.67 -30.37
N ARG A 80 20.98 8.52 -31.08
CA ARG A 80 22.26 9.08 -30.63
C ARG A 80 21.98 10.25 -29.71
N VAL A 81 22.31 10.07 -28.44
CA VAL A 81 22.03 11.06 -27.39
C VAL A 81 22.97 12.25 -27.53
N LYS A 82 22.42 13.45 -27.33
CA LYS A 82 23.15 14.73 -27.33
C LYS A 82 23.11 15.42 -25.95
N ALA A 83 22.01 15.30 -25.21
CA ALA A 83 21.93 15.74 -23.82
C ALA A 83 21.05 14.78 -22.98
N CYS A 84 21.34 14.67 -21.68
CA CYS A 84 20.59 13.85 -20.71
C CYS A 84 20.07 14.72 -19.56
N GLY A 85 18.89 14.41 -19.01
CA GLY A 85 18.44 15.01 -17.77
C GLY A 85 19.02 14.32 -16.53
N LEU A 86 19.28 15.10 -15.48
CA LEU A 86 19.62 14.62 -14.12
C LEU A 86 18.51 15.03 -13.16
N ASN A 87 17.81 14.05 -12.58
CA ASN A 87 16.65 14.28 -11.71
C ASN A 87 16.92 13.87 -10.26
N PHE A 88 16.10 14.38 -9.34
CA PHE A 88 16.18 14.02 -7.92
C PHE A 88 15.92 12.52 -7.69
N ALA A 89 15.09 11.90 -8.54
CA ALA A 89 14.85 10.47 -8.56
C ALA A 89 16.10 9.64 -8.89
N ASP A 90 17.03 10.15 -9.73
CA ASP A 90 18.30 9.47 -10.01
C ASP A 90 19.20 9.46 -8.75
N LEU A 91 19.22 10.56 -7.99
CA LEU A 91 19.94 10.66 -6.71
C LEU A 91 19.35 9.72 -5.65
N MET A 92 18.02 9.62 -5.56
CA MET A 92 17.33 8.64 -4.70
C MET A 92 17.62 7.20 -5.15
N GLY A 93 17.66 6.94 -6.46
CA GLY A 93 18.04 5.66 -7.04
C GLY A 93 19.46 5.25 -6.66
N ARG A 94 20.44 6.15 -6.78
CA ARG A 94 21.84 5.93 -6.38
C ARG A 94 21.96 5.55 -4.90
N GLN A 95 21.15 6.12 -4.03
CA GLN A 95 21.15 5.80 -2.59
C GLN A 95 20.34 4.54 -2.22
N GLY A 96 19.61 3.92 -3.14
CA GLY A 96 18.71 2.80 -2.83
C GLY A 96 17.48 3.25 -2.05
N LEU A 97 16.82 4.30 -2.55
CA LEU A 97 15.61 4.93 -2.02
C LEU A 97 14.49 5.08 -3.08
N TYR A 98 14.65 4.49 -4.26
CA TYR A 98 13.69 4.58 -5.37
C TYR A 98 13.52 3.21 -6.05
N ASP A 99 12.51 2.45 -5.60
CA ASP A 99 12.32 1.03 -5.92
C ASP A 99 11.93 0.74 -7.38
N ARG A 100 11.64 1.78 -8.19
CA ARG A 100 11.35 1.62 -9.62
C ARG A 100 12.62 1.60 -10.48
N LEU A 101 13.76 2.11 -10.00
CA LEU A 101 15.05 1.92 -10.69
C LEU A 101 15.46 0.44 -10.60
N PRO A 102 15.83 -0.24 -11.71
CA PRO A 102 16.30 -1.62 -11.66
C PRO A 102 17.56 -1.76 -10.80
N SER A 103 17.72 -2.91 -10.13
CA SER A 103 18.88 -3.19 -9.28
C SER A 103 20.21 -3.02 -10.04
N PRO A 104 21.23 -2.39 -9.42
CA PRO A 104 22.59 -2.34 -9.96
C PRO A 104 23.16 -3.74 -10.29
N PRO A 105 23.94 -3.90 -11.37
CA PRO A 105 24.42 -2.85 -12.28
C PRO A 105 23.37 -2.37 -13.30
N VAL A 106 23.15 -1.06 -13.37
CA VAL A 106 22.13 -0.44 -14.25
C VAL A 106 22.63 0.90 -14.81
N THR A 107 22.18 1.27 -16.01
CA THR A 107 22.36 2.64 -16.56
C THR A 107 21.21 3.54 -16.06
N PRO A 108 21.46 4.63 -15.29
CA PRO A 108 20.39 5.52 -14.81
C PRO A 108 19.86 6.49 -15.89
N GLY A 109 19.09 7.50 -15.47
CA GLY A 109 18.56 8.56 -16.31
C GLY A 109 17.18 8.23 -16.89
N MET A 110 16.23 9.14 -16.67
CA MET A 110 14.83 9.02 -17.12
C MET A 110 14.52 9.79 -18.42
N GLU A 111 15.37 10.72 -18.84
CA GLU A 111 15.12 11.56 -20.02
C GLU A 111 16.42 11.90 -20.77
N CYS A 112 16.32 12.02 -22.09
CA CYS A 112 17.37 12.56 -22.94
C CYS A 112 16.81 13.19 -24.22
N SER A 113 17.68 13.82 -25.00
CA SER A 113 17.38 14.30 -26.34
C SER A 113 18.50 13.88 -27.30
N GLY A 114 18.16 13.72 -28.58
CA GLY A 114 19.10 13.15 -29.55
C GLY A 114 18.60 13.13 -30.98
N VAL A 115 19.32 12.39 -31.83
CA VAL A 115 19.02 12.23 -33.26
C VAL A 115 18.76 10.75 -33.55
N VAL A 116 17.71 10.46 -34.32
CA VAL A 116 17.39 9.10 -34.78
C VAL A 116 18.42 8.65 -35.82
N GLU A 117 19.21 7.63 -35.49
CA GLU A 117 20.24 7.02 -36.35
C GLU A 117 19.83 5.65 -36.92
N GLY A 118 18.76 5.03 -36.40
CA GLY A 118 18.25 3.75 -36.88
C GLY A 118 16.76 3.58 -36.62
N LEU A 119 16.09 2.81 -37.49
CA LEU A 119 14.67 2.49 -37.39
C LEU A 119 14.48 0.98 -37.38
N GLY A 120 13.70 0.48 -36.45
CA GLY A 120 13.24 -0.91 -36.46
C GLY A 120 12.08 -1.14 -37.42
N GLU A 121 11.80 -2.42 -37.70
CA GLU A 121 10.69 -2.82 -38.57
C GLU A 121 9.34 -2.25 -38.09
N GLY A 122 8.50 -1.79 -39.02
CA GLY A 122 7.17 -1.25 -38.74
C GLY A 122 7.11 0.19 -38.22
N VAL A 123 8.26 0.82 -37.87
CA VAL A 123 8.28 2.25 -37.52
C VAL A 123 8.01 3.08 -38.79
N THR A 124 6.96 3.91 -38.74
CA THR A 124 6.49 4.72 -39.88
C THR A 124 6.25 6.19 -39.51
N ASP A 125 6.31 6.54 -38.23
CA ASP A 125 6.06 7.88 -37.69
C ASP A 125 7.34 8.65 -37.31
N ARG A 126 8.51 8.05 -37.53
CA ARG A 126 9.86 8.65 -37.39
C ARG A 126 10.71 8.32 -38.61
N LYS A 127 11.72 9.14 -38.88
CA LYS A 127 12.72 8.94 -39.94
C LYS A 127 14.15 9.16 -39.40
N LEU A 128 15.14 8.66 -40.14
CA LEU A 128 16.55 8.96 -39.87
C LEU A 128 16.81 10.47 -39.92
N GLY A 129 17.62 10.97 -38.98
CA GLY A 129 17.92 12.39 -38.82
C GLY A 129 16.86 13.20 -38.05
N ASP A 130 15.74 12.61 -37.63
CA ASP A 130 14.78 13.30 -36.75
C ASP A 130 15.42 13.65 -35.40
N LYS A 131 15.23 14.91 -34.97
CA LYS A 131 15.58 15.36 -33.62
C LYS A 131 14.45 15.00 -32.65
N VAL A 132 14.77 14.20 -31.64
CA VAL A 132 13.78 13.64 -30.71
C VAL A 132 14.12 13.90 -29.25
N ILE A 133 13.08 14.13 -28.47
CA ILE A 133 13.05 14.01 -27.02
C ILE A 133 12.66 12.58 -26.68
N VAL A 134 13.33 11.95 -25.72
CA VAL A 134 13.10 10.57 -25.30
C VAL A 134 12.84 10.55 -23.79
N MET A 135 11.80 9.84 -23.36
CA MET A 135 11.49 9.62 -21.95
C MET A 135 11.33 8.12 -21.68
N ASN A 136 12.03 7.63 -20.65
CA ASN A 136 12.01 6.21 -20.27
C ASN A 136 12.18 6.06 -18.75
N ARG A 137 11.98 4.85 -18.22
CA ARG A 137 12.11 4.58 -16.78
C ARG A 137 13.56 4.56 -16.28
N ALA A 138 14.50 4.19 -17.15
CA ALA A 138 15.94 4.18 -16.90
C ALA A 138 16.69 4.12 -18.26
N GLY A 139 18.02 4.10 -18.22
CA GLY A 139 18.86 3.78 -19.37
C GLY A 139 19.23 4.96 -20.27
N MET A 140 18.90 6.20 -19.90
CA MET A 140 19.13 7.37 -20.77
C MET A 140 20.56 7.94 -20.65
N TRP A 141 21.32 7.65 -19.59
CA TRP A 141 22.71 8.12 -19.43
C TRP A 141 23.75 7.30 -20.21
N GLN A 142 23.65 7.33 -21.54
CA GLN A 142 24.59 6.71 -22.47
C GLN A 142 24.54 7.37 -23.84
N GLU A 143 25.61 7.24 -24.63
CA GLU A 143 25.75 7.93 -25.93
C GLU A 143 24.75 7.44 -26.99
N VAL A 144 24.21 6.22 -26.83
CA VAL A 144 23.26 5.59 -27.76
C VAL A 144 22.19 4.81 -26.98
N VAL A 145 20.93 4.94 -27.37
CA VAL A 145 19.79 4.22 -26.77
C VAL A 145 18.89 3.60 -27.84
N THR A 146 18.35 2.41 -27.58
CA THR A 146 17.18 1.86 -28.30
C THR A 146 15.93 2.01 -27.43
N VAL A 147 14.85 2.52 -28.02
CA VAL A 147 13.57 2.76 -27.33
C VAL A 147 12.39 2.56 -28.29
N LEU A 148 11.20 2.23 -27.77
CA LEU A 148 9.98 2.19 -28.58
C LEU A 148 9.69 3.58 -29.21
N THR A 149 9.19 3.63 -30.46
CA THR A 149 8.88 4.90 -31.15
C THR A 149 7.90 5.78 -30.33
N SER A 150 6.96 5.16 -29.62
CA SER A 150 5.99 5.80 -28.71
C SER A 150 6.59 6.48 -27.48
N HIS A 151 7.86 6.19 -27.14
CA HIS A 151 8.60 6.86 -26.07
C HIS A 151 9.37 8.10 -26.56
N THR A 152 9.25 8.43 -27.85
CA THR A 152 9.94 9.55 -28.51
C THR A 152 8.98 10.62 -29.00
N PHE A 153 9.40 11.88 -28.93
CA PHE A 153 8.62 13.05 -29.32
C PHE A 153 9.48 13.97 -30.18
N LEU A 154 8.97 14.42 -31.34
CA LEU A 154 9.72 15.31 -32.23
C LEU A 154 10.00 16.66 -31.56
N MET A 155 11.27 17.10 -31.59
CA MET A 155 11.67 18.41 -31.07
C MET A 155 11.08 19.53 -31.94
N PRO A 156 10.48 20.57 -31.33
CA PRO A 156 10.14 21.81 -32.03
C PRO A 156 11.35 22.45 -32.72
N GLU A 157 11.11 23.12 -33.85
CA GLU A 157 12.14 23.90 -34.53
C GLU A 157 12.65 25.03 -33.62
N GLY A 158 13.96 25.30 -33.67
CA GLY A 158 14.65 26.24 -32.79
C GLY A 158 15.05 25.70 -31.40
N MET A 159 14.46 24.60 -30.93
CA MET A 159 14.79 24.01 -29.62
C MET A 159 16.19 23.38 -29.61
N THR A 160 16.98 23.68 -28.58
CA THR A 160 18.30 23.06 -28.38
C THR A 160 18.17 21.66 -27.75
N PHE A 161 19.22 20.84 -27.83
CA PHE A 161 19.19 19.51 -27.20
C PHE A 161 19.15 19.61 -25.66
N GLU A 162 19.81 20.61 -25.11
CA GLU A 162 19.88 20.90 -23.67
C GLU A 162 18.53 21.38 -23.13
N GLU A 163 17.85 22.29 -23.84
CA GLU A 163 16.47 22.68 -23.52
C GLU A 163 15.52 21.47 -23.63
N ALA A 164 15.63 20.66 -24.69
CA ALA A 164 14.82 19.47 -24.90
C ALA A 164 14.98 18.42 -23.80
N ALA A 165 16.21 18.15 -23.36
CA ALA A 165 16.50 17.18 -22.30
C ALA A 165 16.12 17.68 -20.89
N ALA A 166 15.81 18.97 -20.73
CA ALA A 166 15.31 19.55 -19.48
C ALA A 166 13.78 19.58 -19.38
N ILE A 167 13.04 19.25 -20.46
CA ILE A 167 11.58 19.36 -20.50
C ILE A 167 10.85 18.21 -19.78
N PRO A 168 10.99 16.92 -20.16
CA PRO A 168 10.03 15.88 -19.79
C PRO A 168 9.72 15.79 -18.30
N VAL A 169 10.69 15.39 -17.47
CA VAL A 169 10.45 15.12 -16.04
C VAL A 169 10.05 16.40 -15.30
N ASN A 170 10.68 17.54 -15.61
CA ASN A 170 10.38 18.81 -14.93
C ASN A 170 8.98 19.35 -15.27
N TYR A 171 8.66 19.49 -16.56
CA TYR A 171 7.43 20.16 -17.01
C TYR A 171 6.21 19.25 -16.95
N ILE A 172 6.33 17.94 -17.17
CA ILE A 172 5.20 17.01 -17.01
C ILE A 172 4.78 16.97 -15.53
N THR A 173 5.77 16.86 -14.63
CA THR A 173 5.54 16.94 -13.18
C THR A 173 4.88 18.26 -12.79
N ALA A 174 5.44 19.40 -13.18
CA ALA A 174 4.84 20.71 -12.90
C ALA A 174 3.40 20.83 -13.46
N TYR A 175 3.17 20.38 -14.71
CA TYR A 175 1.86 20.46 -15.36
C TYR A 175 0.80 19.65 -14.61
N MET A 176 1.06 18.37 -14.33
CA MET A 176 0.06 17.48 -13.74
C MET A 176 -0.26 17.87 -12.29
N MET A 177 0.75 18.34 -11.53
CA MET A 177 0.51 18.88 -10.18
C MET A 177 -0.32 20.17 -10.20
N ILE A 178 -0.08 21.09 -11.14
CA ILE A 178 -0.78 22.38 -11.22
C ILE A 178 -2.21 22.23 -11.75
N PHE A 179 -2.40 21.47 -12.83
CA PHE A 179 -3.66 21.45 -13.57
C PHE A 179 -4.56 20.26 -13.17
N ASP A 180 -4.01 19.05 -13.06
CA ASP A 180 -4.82 17.85 -12.82
C ASP A 180 -5.15 17.67 -11.33
N PHE A 181 -4.16 17.78 -10.43
CA PHE A 181 -4.40 17.79 -8.97
C PHE A 181 -4.74 19.17 -8.41
N GLY A 182 -3.92 20.18 -8.70
CA GLY A 182 -4.07 21.54 -8.19
C GLY A 182 -5.34 22.23 -8.69
N ASN A 183 -5.74 21.94 -9.93
CA ASN A 183 -6.86 22.57 -10.61
C ASN A 183 -6.75 24.12 -10.55
N LEU A 184 -5.57 24.64 -10.90
CA LEU A 184 -5.23 26.07 -10.85
C LEU A 184 -6.16 26.90 -11.74
N ARG A 185 -6.68 27.99 -11.16
CA ARG A 185 -7.62 28.93 -11.80
C ARG A 185 -7.13 30.37 -11.62
N PRO A 186 -7.65 31.32 -12.41
CA PRO A 186 -7.33 32.73 -12.20
C PRO A 186 -7.68 33.24 -10.81
N ASN A 187 -6.90 34.19 -10.29
CA ASN A 187 -7.05 34.80 -8.95
C ASN A 187 -6.76 33.85 -7.77
N GLN A 188 -6.09 32.71 -8.01
CA GLN A 188 -5.60 31.82 -6.95
C GLN A 188 -4.15 32.12 -6.59
N SER A 189 -3.70 31.65 -5.43
CA SER A 189 -2.30 31.74 -5.02
C SER A 189 -1.66 30.38 -4.77
N ILE A 190 -0.40 30.23 -5.16
CA ILE A 190 0.36 28.98 -5.10
C ILE A 190 1.68 29.19 -4.34
N LEU A 191 2.07 28.20 -3.53
CA LEU A 191 3.40 28.08 -2.96
C LEU A 191 4.20 27.04 -3.73
N ILE A 192 5.35 27.45 -4.27
CA ILE A 192 6.32 26.62 -4.98
C ILE A 192 7.57 26.54 -4.09
N HIS A 193 7.76 25.42 -3.41
CA HIS A 193 9.02 25.14 -2.73
C HIS A 193 10.12 24.82 -3.74
N MET A 194 11.38 25.09 -3.36
CA MET A 194 12.56 24.94 -4.22
C MET A 194 12.40 25.64 -5.59
N ALA A 195 11.89 26.89 -5.59
CA ALA A 195 11.44 27.58 -6.80
C ALA A 195 12.52 27.79 -7.88
N ALA A 196 13.80 27.70 -7.50
CA ALA A 196 14.94 27.80 -8.41
C ALA A 196 15.33 26.45 -9.09
N GLY A 197 14.84 25.32 -8.59
CA GLY A 197 15.08 24.00 -9.19
C GLY A 197 14.22 23.77 -10.43
N GLY A 198 14.58 22.79 -11.27
CA GLY A 198 13.95 22.57 -12.59
C GLY A 198 12.42 22.48 -12.56
N VAL A 199 11.84 21.71 -11.63
CA VAL A 199 10.37 21.63 -11.43
C VAL A 199 9.80 22.96 -10.95
N GLY A 200 10.50 23.71 -10.09
CA GLY A 200 10.06 25.02 -9.58
C GLY A 200 10.05 26.11 -10.67
N ILE A 201 11.08 26.12 -11.52
CA ILE A 201 11.16 26.98 -12.70
C ILE A 201 10.00 26.68 -13.67
N ALA A 202 9.80 25.40 -13.99
CA ALA A 202 8.71 24.93 -14.85
C ALA A 202 7.32 25.28 -14.28
N ALA A 203 7.12 25.05 -12.97
CA ALA A 203 5.88 25.35 -12.26
C ALA A 203 5.56 26.85 -12.26
N THR A 204 6.57 27.70 -12.07
CA THR A 204 6.39 29.17 -12.10
C THR A 204 5.93 29.64 -13.48
N GLN A 205 6.59 29.20 -14.56
CA GLN A 205 6.21 29.56 -15.93
C GLN A 205 4.84 29.02 -16.32
N LEU A 206 4.50 27.78 -15.94
CA LEU A 206 3.17 27.22 -16.18
C LEU A 206 2.08 27.99 -15.42
N CYS A 207 2.35 28.47 -14.20
CA CYS A 207 1.43 29.35 -13.47
C CYS A 207 1.20 30.69 -14.18
N GLN A 208 2.22 31.29 -14.81
CA GLN A 208 2.07 32.52 -15.62
C GLN A 208 1.15 32.34 -16.84
N THR A 209 0.91 31.11 -17.31
CA THR A 209 -0.08 30.87 -18.39
C THR A 209 -1.53 31.05 -17.92
N VAL A 210 -1.76 31.10 -16.61
CA VAL A 210 -3.05 31.37 -15.97
C VAL A 210 -3.06 32.81 -15.46
N LYS A 211 -4.15 33.54 -15.72
CA LYS A 211 -4.25 34.96 -15.35
C LYS A 211 -4.25 35.17 -13.84
N ASP A 212 -3.65 36.27 -13.39
CA ASP A 212 -3.85 36.82 -12.04
C ASP A 212 -3.49 35.82 -10.90
N VAL A 213 -2.51 34.93 -11.14
CA VAL A 213 -2.03 33.97 -10.13
C VAL A 213 -0.91 34.56 -9.29
N THR A 214 -1.04 34.52 -7.96
CA THR A 214 0.00 34.96 -7.03
C THR A 214 0.94 33.80 -6.69
N ILE A 215 2.23 33.93 -7.03
CA ILE A 215 3.24 32.88 -6.84
C ILE A 215 4.14 33.25 -5.67
N PHE A 216 4.11 32.44 -4.61
CA PHE A 216 5.08 32.45 -3.52
C PHE A 216 6.16 31.41 -3.81
N GLY A 217 7.44 31.78 -3.76
CA GLY A 217 8.55 30.88 -4.09
C GLY A 217 9.65 30.90 -3.03
N THR A 218 10.03 29.71 -2.53
CA THR A 218 11.13 29.60 -1.55
C THR A 218 12.45 29.19 -2.20
N SER A 219 13.50 29.99 -2.00
CA SER A 219 14.90 29.67 -2.35
C SER A 219 15.85 30.50 -1.49
N SER A 220 17.15 30.22 -1.50
CA SER A 220 18.15 31.09 -0.85
C SER A 220 18.11 32.51 -1.44
N ALA A 221 18.41 33.54 -0.64
CA ALA A 221 18.41 34.94 -1.08
C ALA A 221 19.23 35.17 -2.38
N SER A 222 20.37 34.49 -2.51
CA SER A 222 21.24 34.51 -3.70
C SER A 222 20.55 34.10 -5.03
N LYS A 223 19.39 33.45 -4.95
CA LYS A 223 18.60 32.99 -6.11
C LYS A 223 17.29 33.74 -6.29
N HIS A 224 16.99 34.76 -5.46
CA HIS A 224 15.72 35.49 -5.50
C HIS A 224 15.50 36.22 -6.82
N ASP A 225 16.50 36.95 -7.32
CA ASP A 225 16.34 37.67 -8.60
C ASP A 225 16.10 36.73 -9.79
N ALA A 226 16.76 35.56 -9.82
CA ALA A 226 16.56 34.56 -10.87
C ALA A 226 15.15 33.94 -10.85
N ILE A 227 14.56 33.68 -9.67
CA ILE A 227 13.18 33.17 -9.59
C ILE A 227 12.12 34.26 -9.81
N LYS A 228 12.44 35.51 -9.46
CA LYS A 228 11.60 36.70 -9.68
C LYS A 228 11.54 37.09 -11.15
N GLU A 229 12.69 37.07 -11.85
CA GLU A 229 12.78 37.13 -13.32
C GLU A 229 11.93 36.03 -13.97
N ASN A 230 12.02 34.80 -13.46
CA ASN A 230 11.23 33.66 -13.94
C ASN A 230 9.73 33.73 -13.54
N GLY A 231 9.29 34.73 -12.78
CA GLY A 231 7.88 35.02 -12.52
C GLY A 231 7.36 34.89 -11.09
N VAL A 232 8.20 34.56 -10.10
CA VAL A 232 7.76 34.47 -8.69
C VAL A 232 7.35 35.87 -8.19
N THR A 233 6.10 35.99 -7.71
CA THR A 233 5.53 37.26 -7.22
C THR A 233 6.12 37.67 -5.87
N HIS A 234 6.37 36.70 -4.99
CA HIS A 234 6.91 36.90 -3.66
C HIS A 234 7.99 35.85 -3.36
N THR A 235 9.25 36.29 -3.32
CA THR A 235 10.40 35.45 -2.99
C THR A 235 10.61 35.39 -1.48
N ILE A 236 10.98 34.22 -0.95
CA ILE A 236 11.13 33.98 0.49
C ILE A 236 12.41 33.19 0.72
N ASP A 237 13.28 33.67 1.62
CA ASP A 237 14.45 32.90 2.04
C ASP A 237 14.12 32.04 3.26
N TYR A 238 13.89 30.76 2.98
CA TYR A 238 13.59 29.73 3.97
C TYR A 238 14.76 29.43 4.93
N ARG A 239 15.97 29.95 4.65
CA ARG A 239 17.15 29.82 5.53
C ARG A 239 17.19 30.90 6.61
N THR A 240 16.47 32.02 6.43
CA THR A 240 16.49 33.17 7.35
C THR A 240 15.11 33.57 7.88
N MET A 241 14.02 33.08 7.29
CA MET A 241 12.63 33.43 7.66
C MET A 241 11.71 32.19 7.67
N ASP A 242 10.70 32.16 8.56
CA ASP A 242 9.66 31.14 8.46
C ASP A 242 8.67 31.50 7.34
N TYR A 243 8.69 30.73 6.26
CA TYR A 243 7.84 30.96 5.10
C TYR A 243 6.34 30.94 5.43
N VAL A 244 5.92 30.25 6.49
CA VAL A 244 4.50 30.23 6.92
C VAL A 244 4.04 31.62 7.34
N ASP A 245 4.88 32.37 8.04
CA ASP A 245 4.54 33.69 8.56
C ASP A 245 4.74 34.78 7.51
N GLU A 246 5.78 34.71 6.66
CA GLU A 246 5.92 35.63 5.52
C GLU A 246 4.73 35.51 4.55
N ILE A 247 4.27 34.29 4.27
CA ILE A 247 3.08 34.08 3.42
C ILE A 247 1.82 34.58 4.13
N ARG A 248 1.70 34.45 5.45
CA ARG A 248 0.54 34.97 6.21
C ARG A 248 0.50 36.49 6.30
N LYS A 249 1.64 37.20 6.28
CA LYS A 249 1.66 38.68 6.20
C LYS A 249 0.99 39.18 4.91
N LEU A 250 1.23 38.47 3.80
CA LEU A 250 0.77 38.86 2.45
C LEU A 250 -0.58 38.21 2.08
N SER A 251 -0.85 37.00 2.55
CA SER A 251 -2.12 36.29 2.39
C SER A 251 -2.54 35.61 3.72
N PRO A 252 -3.22 36.33 4.63
CA PRO A 252 -3.58 35.83 5.95
C PRO A 252 -4.48 34.58 5.96
N LYS A 253 -5.10 34.24 4.82
CA LYS A 253 -5.92 33.03 4.64
C LYS A 253 -5.13 31.82 4.12
N GLY A 254 -3.83 31.96 3.85
CA GLY A 254 -2.99 30.93 3.27
C GLY A 254 -2.96 30.93 1.73
N VAL A 255 -2.65 29.79 1.10
CA VAL A 255 -2.58 29.59 -0.35
C VAL A 255 -3.58 28.54 -0.86
N ASP A 256 -3.97 28.60 -2.14
CA ASP A 256 -4.86 27.61 -2.76
C ASP A 256 -4.14 26.29 -3.09
N ILE A 257 -2.84 26.37 -3.43
CA ILE A 257 -2.03 25.21 -3.84
C ILE A 257 -0.68 25.29 -3.14
N VAL A 258 -0.16 24.16 -2.66
CA VAL A 258 1.26 24.00 -2.28
C VAL A 258 1.85 22.84 -3.05
N LEU A 259 3.03 23.07 -3.65
CA LEU A 259 3.88 22.03 -4.21
C LEU A 259 4.99 21.70 -3.21
N ASP A 260 5.02 20.47 -2.70
CA ASP A 260 5.94 20.00 -1.66
C ASP A 260 6.92 18.93 -2.18
N PRO A 261 8.17 19.31 -2.51
CA PRO A 261 9.27 18.39 -2.77
C PRO A 261 10.03 17.97 -1.51
N LEU A 262 9.75 18.57 -0.34
CA LEU A 262 10.60 18.52 0.85
C LEU A 262 10.27 17.30 1.72
N GLY A 263 8.99 17.10 2.01
CA GLY A 263 8.50 16.01 2.85
C GLY A 263 8.71 16.20 4.36
N GLY A 264 8.01 15.40 5.17
CA GLY A 264 8.14 15.38 6.63
C GLY A 264 7.44 16.55 7.32
N SER A 265 8.20 17.33 8.10
CA SER A 265 7.66 18.47 8.88
C SER A 265 7.04 19.57 8.01
N ASP A 266 7.62 19.83 6.84
CA ASP A 266 7.16 20.88 5.94
C ASP A 266 5.81 20.55 5.29
N THR A 267 5.55 19.27 5.02
CA THR A 267 4.22 18.78 4.59
C THR A 267 3.13 19.16 5.59
N CYS A 268 3.44 19.17 6.90
CA CYS A 268 2.51 19.60 7.95
C CYS A 268 2.34 21.14 8.00
N LYS A 269 3.42 21.90 7.88
CA LYS A 269 3.36 23.37 7.74
C LYS A 269 2.53 23.78 6.53
N ALA A 270 2.83 23.20 5.37
CA ALA A 270 2.16 23.41 4.09
C ALA A 270 0.66 23.10 4.16
N PHE A 271 0.25 21.97 4.74
CA PHE A 271 -1.17 21.64 4.91
C PHE A 271 -1.91 22.71 5.75
N ASN A 272 -1.29 23.17 6.84
CA ASN A 272 -1.85 24.21 7.70
C ASN A 272 -1.85 25.60 7.06
N LEU A 273 -1.07 25.80 6.00
CA LEU A 273 -1.03 27.02 5.18
C LEU A 273 -2.04 27.01 4.02
N LEU A 274 -2.79 25.92 3.79
CA LEU A 274 -3.85 25.91 2.76
C LEU A 274 -5.08 26.75 3.15
N LYS A 275 -5.66 27.45 2.15
CA LYS A 275 -7.03 27.97 2.14
C LYS A 275 -8.08 26.83 2.16
N PRO A 276 -9.35 27.11 2.47
CA PRO A 276 -10.46 26.23 2.10
C PRO A 276 -10.48 25.96 0.59
N MET A 277 -10.84 24.73 0.20
CA MET A 277 -10.70 24.16 -1.16
C MET A 277 -9.25 24.07 -1.68
N GLY A 278 -8.26 24.29 -0.82
CA GLY A 278 -6.85 24.20 -1.16
C GLY A 278 -6.31 22.76 -1.21
N LYS A 279 -5.20 22.57 -1.95
CA LYS A 279 -4.55 21.25 -2.11
C LYS A 279 -3.06 21.33 -1.86
N LEU A 280 -2.56 20.36 -1.10
CA LEU A 280 -1.14 20.07 -0.96
C LEU A 280 -0.79 18.91 -1.89
N ILE A 281 0.17 19.11 -2.80
CA ILE A 281 0.67 18.07 -3.69
C ILE A 281 2.12 17.76 -3.28
N ALA A 282 2.31 16.62 -2.63
CA ALA A 282 3.63 16.10 -2.28
C ALA A 282 4.20 15.31 -3.46
N TYR A 283 5.43 15.63 -3.86
CA TYR A 283 6.07 15.03 -5.05
C TYR A 283 7.56 14.73 -4.91
N GLY A 284 8.12 14.94 -3.72
CA GLY A 284 9.49 14.61 -3.38
C GLY A 284 9.63 14.39 -1.88
N ALA A 285 10.86 14.04 -1.48
CA ALA A 285 11.24 13.93 -0.08
C ALA A 285 12.69 14.43 0.09
N ALA A 286 12.96 15.67 -0.34
CA ALA A 286 14.31 16.24 -0.37
C ALA A 286 15.01 16.21 0.99
N ASN A 287 14.24 16.36 2.08
CA ASN A 287 14.72 16.23 3.47
C ASN A 287 15.31 14.84 3.80
N LEU A 288 15.11 13.80 2.97
CA LEU A 288 15.77 12.49 3.11
C LEU A 288 17.20 12.46 2.57
N LEU A 289 17.51 13.17 1.48
CA LEU A 289 18.82 13.12 0.83
C LEU A 289 19.81 14.07 1.52
N THR A 290 20.13 13.77 2.77
CA THR A 290 21.19 14.47 3.52
C THR A 290 22.50 13.67 3.47
N GLY A 291 23.56 14.28 2.93
CA GLY A 291 24.85 13.64 2.70
C GLY A 291 24.90 12.71 1.48
N GLN A 292 26.08 12.13 1.23
CA GLN A 292 26.36 11.37 0.01
C GLN A 292 25.73 9.96 -0.02
N LYS A 293 25.46 9.38 1.17
CA LYS A 293 25.04 7.98 1.40
C LYS A 293 23.72 7.96 2.17
N LYS A 294 22.95 6.86 2.03
CA LYS A 294 21.66 6.63 2.69
C LYS A 294 21.71 6.89 4.20
N ASN A 295 21.22 8.05 4.62
CA ASN A 295 21.20 8.46 6.02
C ASN A 295 20.03 7.78 6.75
N LEU A 296 20.30 6.65 7.43
CA LEU A 296 19.29 5.91 8.19
C LEU A 296 18.61 6.73 9.29
N MET A 297 19.33 7.71 9.87
CA MET A 297 18.79 8.65 10.87
C MET A 297 17.76 9.59 10.23
N ALA A 298 18.01 10.09 9.01
CA ALA A 298 17.05 10.92 8.27
C ALA A 298 15.84 10.13 7.78
N VAL A 299 16.04 8.88 7.33
CA VAL A 299 14.95 7.95 6.98
C VAL A 299 14.05 7.70 8.18
N ALA A 300 14.63 7.37 9.34
CA ALA A 300 13.88 7.21 10.59
C ALA A 300 13.17 8.50 11.02
N LYS A 301 13.85 9.66 10.98
CA LYS A 301 13.27 10.97 11.34
C LYS A 301 12.11 11.40 10.43
N THR A 302 12.16 11.04 9.14
CA THR A 302 11.08 11.37 8.18
C THR A 302 9.91 10.39 8.29
N TRP A 303 10.16 9.12 8.63
CA TRP A 303 9.11 8.16 9.01
C TRP A 303 8.43 8.57 10.32
N TRP A 304 9.20 9.09 11.28
CA TRP A 304 8.73 9.64 12.55
C TRP A 304 7.88 10.90 12.37
N ASN A 305 8.36 11.84 11.55
CA ASN A 305 7.66 13.08 11.20
C ASN A 305 6.73 12.91 9.98
N GLN A 306 6.30 11.68 9.67
CA GLN A 306 5.47 11.42 8.50
C GLN A 306 4.10 12.09 8.67
N PHE A 307 3.79 13.06 7.80
CA PHE A 307 2.50 13.74 7.81
C PHE A 307 1.35 12.72 7.62
N SER A 308 0.44 12.70 8.58
CA SER A 308 -0.72 11.81 8.62
C SER A 308 -1.99 12.62 8.83
N ILE A 309 -3.01 12.33 8.00
CA ILE A 309 -4.31 12.98 8.02
C ILE A 309 -5.40 11.99 7.63
N ASN A 310 -6.57 12.08 8.28
CA ASN A 310 -7.71 11.22 7.98
C ASN A 310 -8.79 11.96 7.16
N ALA A 311 -9.71 11.19 6.57
CA ALA A 311 -10.79 11.72 5.74
C ALA A 311 -11.73 12.71 6.46
N MET A 312 -11.87 12.61 7.80
CA MET A 312 -12.70 13.53 8.57
C MET A 312 -12.02 14.89 8.76
N GLN A 313 -10.70 14.92 8.96
CA GLN A 313 -9.91 16.16 9.02
C GLN A 313 -9.91 16.88 7.65
N LEU A 314 -9.82 16.13 6.54
CA LEU A 314 -9.96 16.68 5.19
C LEU A 314 -11.37 17.27 4.96
N LEU A 315 -12.43 16.55 5.36
CA LEU A 315 -13.81 17.03 5.25
C LEU A 315 -14.07 18.28 6.10
N GLN A 316 -13.63 18.29 7.36
CA GLN A 316 -13.81 19.42 8.27
C GLN A 316 -13.05 20.67 7.82
N SER A 317 -11.80 20.51 7.35
CA SER A 317 -10.98 21.63 6.86
C SER A 317 -11.30 22.07 5.43
N ASN A 318 -12.08 21.27 4.68
CA ASN A 318 -12.34 21.44 3.25
C ASN A 318 -11.03 21.50 2.42
N LYS A 319 -10.06 20.64 2.74
CA LYS A 319 -8.75 20.57 2.07
C LYS A 319 -8.54 19.22 1.39
N ALA A 320 -7.63 19.16 0.43
CA ALA A 320 -7.14 17.91 -0.15
C ALA A 320 -5.62 17.77 0.02
N VAL A 321 -5.16 16.52 0.02
CA VAL A 321 -3.74 16.15 -0.02
C VAL A 321 -3.58 15.11 -1.12
N CYS A 322 -2.60 15.31 -1.99
CA CYS A 322 -2.32 14.50 -3.17
C CYS A 322 -0.85 14.07 -3.14
N GLY A 323 -0.57 12.87 -3.64
CA GLY A 323 0.79 12.41 -3.95
C GLY A 323 0.97 12.32 -5.45
N TYR A 324 2.12 12.75 -5.97
CA TYR A 324 2.48 12.64 -7.39
C TYR A 324 3.93 12.18 -7.53
N HIS A 325 4.20 11.20 -8.38
CA HIS A 325 5.57 10.86 -8.77
C HIS A 325 5.58 10.21 -10.17
N LEU A 326 6.15 10.90 -11.15
CA LEU A 326 6.12 10.48 -12.57
C LEU A 326 6.64 9.04 -12.78
N GLY A 327 7.68 8.63 -12.04
CA GLY A 327 8.23 7.27 -12.10
C GLY A 327 7.36 6.12 -11.53
N TYR A 328 6.18 6.42 -10.99
CA TYR A 328 5.14 5.42 -10.65
C TYR A 328 3.92 5.52 -11.58
N LEU A 329 4.03 6.28 -12.68
CA LEU A 329 3.01 6.50 -13.71
C LEU A 329 3.48 5.96 -15.08
N ASP A 330 4.44 5.03 -15.07
CA ASP A 330 5.20 4.54 -16.23
C ASP A 330 4.41 3.64 -17.19
N GLU A 331 3.19 3.22 -16.81
CA GLU A 331 2.28 2.45 -17.66
C GLU A 331 1.31 3.36 -18.48
N GLU A 332 1.14 4.62 -18.09
CA GLU A 332 0.15 5.57 -18.64
C GLU A 332 0.73 6.49 -19.74
N MET A 333 1.49 5.92 -20.68
CA MET A 333 2.24 6.70 -21.68
C MET A 333 1.36 7.51 -22.65
N GLU A 334 0.08 7.15 -22.86
CA GLU A 334 -0.87 7.99 -23.61
C GLU A 334 -1.20 9.29 -22.88
N LEU A 335 -1.45 9.23 -21.56
CA LEU A 335 -1.70 10.39 -20.71
C LEU A 335 -0.46 11.29 -20.67
N VAL A 336 0.70 10.70 -20.42
CA VAL A 336 1.97 11.43 -20.30
C VAL A 336 2.38 12.06 -21.63
N GLY A 337 2.27 11.34 -22.75
CA GLY A 337 2.51 11.89 -24.09
C GLY A 337 1.51 12.98 -24.48
N GLY A 338 0.24 12.85 -24.06
CA GLY A 338 -0.78 13.88 -24.19
C GLY A 338 -0.51 15.14 -23.37
N VAL A 339 0.19 15.03 -22.23
CA VAL A 339 0.67 16.19 -21.44
C VAL A 339 1.91 16.81 -22.08
N LEU A 340 2.91 16.01 -22.46
CA LEU A 340 4.12 16.50 -23.13
C LEU A 340 3.82 17.23 -24.45
N SER A 341 2.85 16.75 -25.23
CA SER A 341 2.39 17.43 -26.45
C SER A 341 1.90 18.86 -26.19
N LYS A 342 1.13 19.07 -25.12
CA LYS A 342 0.65 20.41 -24.71
C LYS A 342 1.80 21.30 -24.25
N ILE A 343 2.79 20.73 -23.55
CA ILE A 343 4.00 21.44 -23.09
C ILE A 343 4.82 21.91 -24.29
N LEU A 344 5.05 21.05 -25.28
CA LEU A 344 5.75 21.42 -26.52
C LEU A 344 4.97 22.47 -27.33
N ASP A 345 3.64 22.46 -27.30
CA ASP A 345 2.83 23.53 -27.90
C ASP A 345 2.90 24.84 -27.11
N LEU A 346 3.08 24.83 -25.78
CA LEU A 346 3.36 26.03 -24.99
C LEU A 346 4.75 26.60 -25.29
N TYR A 347 5.76 25.75 -25.51
CA TYR A 347 7.10 26.16 -25.95
C TYR A 347 7.03 26.85 -27.33
N LYS A 348 6.34 26.24 -28.31
CA LYS A 348 6.11 26.86 -29.64
C LYS A 348 5.37 28.21 -29.57
N GLN A 349 4.59 28.44 -28.51
CA GLN A 349 3.90 29.72 -28.24
C GLN A 349 4.78 30.75 -27.50
N GLY A 350 6.03 30.42 -27.17
CA GLY A 350 6.93 31.28 -26.38
C GLY A 350 6.48 31.47 -24.93
N LYS A 351 5.63 30.58 -24.40
CA LYS A 351 5.03 30.68 -23.04
C LYS A 351 5.83 29.97 -21.95
N ILE A 352 6.73 29.08 -22.34
CA ILE A 352 7.69 28.43 -21.46
C ILE A 352 9.05 28.39 -22.14
N LYS A 353 10.12 28.45 -21.36
CA LYS A 353 11.50 28.27 -21.80
C LYS A 353 12.31 27.55 -20.70
N PRO A 354 12.82 26.34 -20.95
CA PRO A 354 13.69 25.65 -20.00
C PRO A 354 14.93 26.48 -19.67
N ARG A 355 15.18 26.72 -18.38
CA ARG A 355 16.45 27.30 -17.90
C ARG A 355 17.43 26.16 -17.68
N VAL A 356 18.36 25.99 -18.61
CA VAL A 356 19.53 25.11 -18.43
C VAL A 356 20.47 25.82 -17.46
N ASP A 357 20.85 25.12 -16.40
CA ASP A 357 21.77 25.62 -15.37
C ASP A 357 23.24 25.42 -15.80
N SER A 358 23.62 24.15 -15.99
CA SER A 358 24.97 23.73 -16.34
C SER A 358 24.96 22.41 -17.11
N VAL A 359 25.98 22.16 -17.94
CA VAL A 359 26.10 20.97 -18.79
C VAL A 359 27.46 20.33 -18.54
N TRP A 360 27.47 19.01 -18.31
CA TRP A 360 28.65 18.27 -17.85
C TRP A 360 28.89 17.03 -18.71
N PRO A 361 30.14 16.75 -19.13
CA PRO A 361 30.47 15.50 -19.81
C PRO A 361 30.47 14.33 -18.80
N PHE A 362 30.20 13.10 -19.27
CA PHE A 362 30.06 11.91 -18.39
C PHE A 362 31.28 11.67 -17.46
N GLN A 363 32.49 12.05 -17.87
CA GLN A 363 33.70 11.99 -17.05
C GLN A 363 33.62 12.83 -15.76
N GLN A 364 32.70 13.79 -15.68
CA GLN A 364 32.54 14.73 -14.56
C GLN A 364 31.22 14.55 -13.80
N VAL A 365 30.45 13.48 -14.03
CA VAL A 365 29.14 13.27 -13.38
C VAL A 365 29.20 13.32 -11.85
N THR A 366 30.31 12.87 -11.24
CA THR A 366 30.50 12.94 -9.78
C THR A 366 30.54 14.38 -9.26
N LYS A 367 31.01 15.36 -10.04
CA LYS A 367 30.92 16.79 -9.67
C LYS A 367 29.50 17.33 -9.84
N MET A 368 28.82 16.95 -10.91
CA MET A 368 27.45 17.35 -11.20
C MET A 368 26.48 16.88 -10.10
N GLU A 369 26.63 15.63 -9.64
CA GLU A 369 25.83 15.09 -8.54
C GLU A 369 26.17 15.70 -7.17
N ASN A 370 27.41 16.17 -6.93
CA ASN A 370 27.77 16.91 -5.71
C ASN A 370 27.01 18.24 -5.63
N ILE A 371 27.19 19.10 -6.64
CA ILE A 371 26.70 20.49 -6.64
C ILE A 371 25.18 20.51 -6.45
N LYS A 372 24.47 19.65 -7.18
CA LYS A 372 23.01 19.54 -7.10
C LYS A 372 22.51 19.05 -5.73
N ALA A 373 23.31 18.27 -5.01
CA ALA A 373 22.98 17.84 -3.66
C ALA A 373 23.28 18.94 -2.62
N GLU A 374 24.41 19.63 -2.74
CA GLU A 374 24.84 20.70 -1.81
C GLU A 374 23.88 21.90 -1.82
N ASP A 375 23.36 22.27 -3.00
CA ASP A 375 22.36 23.33 -3.16
C ASP A 375 21.04 23.06 -2.41
N ASP A 376 20.64 21.79 -2.37
CA ASP A 376 19.41 21.29 -1.75
C ASP A 376 19.59 20.96 -0.23
N GLN A 377 20.82 20.82 0.28
CA GLN A 377 21.14 20.19 1.57
C GLN A 377 21.28 21.11 2.81
N LEU A 378 20.72 22.32 2.81
CA LEU A 378 20.77 23.24 3.97
C LEU A 378 19.43 23.35 4.73
N PRO A 379 19.16 22.48 5.72
CA PRO A 379 17.97 22.53 6.58
C PRO A 379 18.12 23.47 7.78
N CYS A 380 16.99 24.00 8.27
CA CYS A 380 16.95 24.96 9.38
C CYS A 380 16.94 24.28 10.77
N THR A 381 18.11 23.99 11.34
CA THR A 381 18.33 23.80 12.79
C THR A 381 19.70 24.32 13.19
N GLY A 382 19.77 25.32 14.07
CA GLY A 382 21.03 25.99 14.44
C GLY A 382 21.64 25.53 15.76
N THR A 383 22.94 25.24 15.73
CA THR A 383 23.90 25.40 16.83
C THR A 383 25.24 25.78 16.21
N CYS A 384 25.94 26.78 16.76
CA CYS A 384 27.17 27.29 16.17
C CYS A 384 28.32 26.29 16.23
N ALA A 385 29.05 26.16 15.12
CA ALA A 385 30.43 25.67 15.08
C ALA A 385 31.17 26.54 14.03
N GLU A 386 32.36 27.01 14.38
CA GLU A 386 33.18 27.86 13.53
C GLU A 386 34.09 26.99 12.65
N ASP A 387 34.12 27.23 11.34
CA ASP A 387 35.24 26.86 10.47
C ASP A 387 35.18 27.72 9.19
N GLU A 388 36.20 28.56 8.97
CA GLU A 388 36.26 29.47 7.82
C GLU A 388 36.90 28.79 6.60
N SER A 389 36.15 28.63 5.51
CA SER A 389 36.74 28.42 4.17
C SER A 389 35.81 28.93 3.05
N THR A 390 35.89 30.23 2.77
CA THR A 390 35.22 30.87 1.64
C THR A 390 35.81 30.43 0.30
N LEU A 391 34.96 30.01 -0.63
CA LEU A 391 35.27 29.99 -2.06
C LEU A 391 34.09 30.56 -2.86
N ASP A 392 34.18 31.85 -3.19
CA ASP A 392 33.38 32.45 -4.25
C ASP A 392 33.74 31.82 -5.60
N ILE A 393 32.73 31.46 -6.40
CA ILE A 393 32.88 31.33 -7.86
C ILE A 393 31.70 32.03 -8.53
N GLN A 394 32.01 33.07 -9.30
CA GLN A 394 31.07 33.76 -10.18
C GLN A 394 31.07 33.13 -11.58
N GLU A 395 29.96 33.35 -12.30
CA GLU A 395 29.80 33.14 -13.75
C GLU A 395 29.87 31.69 -14.28
N GLY A 396 29.25 31.50 -15.45
CA GLY A 396 28.89 30.18 -16.00
C GLY A 396 29.73 29.77 -17.22
N PHE A 397 29.79 28.46 -17.48
CA PHE A 397 30.63 27.88 -18.54
C PHE A 397 29.88 26.95 -19.48
N LYS A 398 30.30 26.96 -20.75
CA LYS A 398 29.75 26.18 -21.87
C LYS A 398 30.64 24.96 -22.12
N VAL A 399 30.05 23.83 -22.52
CA VAL A 399 30.79 22.64 -22.97
C VAL A 399 30.31 22.25 -24.37
N GLU A 400 31.26 22.02 -25.27
CA GLU A 400 31.00 21.48 -26.62
C GLU A 400 31.28 19.98 -26.64
N VAL A 401 30.52 19.23 -27.44
CA VAL A 401 30.82 17.84 -27.79
C VAL A 401 31.50 17.86 -29.15
N SER A 402 32.82 17.67 -29.18
CA SER A 402 33.61 17.62 -30.41
C SER A 402 33.06 16.55 -31.37
N PRO A 403 32.91 16.84 -32.67
CA PRO A 403 32.71 15.80 -33.67
C PRO A 403 33.99 14.94 -33.79
N ILE A 404 33.82 13.72 -34.29
CA ILE A 404 34.95 12.93 -34.82
C ILE A 404 35.14 13.44 -36.26
N GLU A 405 36.31 13.99 -36.56
CA GLU A 405 36.64 14.48 -37.90
C GLU A 405 37.13 13.33 -38.80
N GLU A 406 36.73 13.34 -40.08
CA GLU A 406 37.30 12.48 -41.12
C GLU A 406 38.59 13.14 -41.67
N GLU A 407 39.72 12.42 -41.71
CA GLU A 407 40.96 12.96 -42.26
C GLU A 407 40.85 13.15 -43.79
N GLY A 408 41.10 14.37 -44.31
CA GLY A 408 40.75 14.68 -45.71
C GLY A 408 41.47 15.79 -46.49
N SER A 409 42.46 16.52 -45.94
CA SER A 409 43.28 17.56 -46.63
C SER A 409 42.52 18.85 -47.07
N GLU A 410 43.11 20.05 -47.25
CA GLU A 410 44.50 20.53 -47.09
C GLU A 410 44.55 22.09 -46.87
N LEU A 411 45.75 22.66 -46.66
CA LEU A 411 46.17 24.08 -46.82
C LEU A 411 46.11 25.11 -45.65
N GLN A 412 47.19 25.09 -44.84
CA GLN A 412 48.14 26.21 -44.57
C GLN A 412 47.91 27.32 -43.49
N TYR A 413 48.87 27.30 -42.54
CA TYR A 413 49.47 28.32 -41.64
C TYR A 413 49.86 29.68 -42.30
N PRO A 414 50.43 30.71 -41.59
CA PRO A 414 50.79 30.89 -40.14
C PRO A 414 50.11 32.14 -39.48
N CYS A 415 50.07 32.44 -38.15
CA CYS A 415 50.87 32.22 -36.92
C CYS A 415 51.64 33.49 -36.42
N ILE A 416 51.71 33.66 -35.08
CA ILE A 416 52.63 34.51 -34.23
C ILE A 416 52.12 35.86 -33.65
N LYS A 417 52.16 35.94 -32.29
CA LYS A 417 52.09 37.09 -31.33
C LYS A 417 50.75 37.87 -31.20
N GLN A 418 50.15 38.08 -30.01
CA GLN A 418 50.59 38.51 -28.64
C GLN A 418 50.63 40.04 -28.43
N GLU A 419 49.67 40.58 -27.65
CA GLU A 419 49.87 41.50 -26.50
C GLU A 419 48.52 41.84 -25.81
N GLU A 420 48.55 42.06 -24.49
CA GLU A 420 47.52 42.77 -23.69
C GLU A 420 47.92 44.29 -23.60
N PRO A 421 47.25 45.25 -22.91
CA PRO A 421 46.12 45.14 -21.96
C PRO A 421 45.09 46.35 -21.93
N ALA A 422 44.27 46.38 -20.87
CA ALA A 422 43.97 47.55 -20.00
C ALA A 422 42.91 48.65 -20.33
N VAL A 423 41.94 48.78 -19.39
CA VAL A 423 41.58 49.99 -18.61
C VAL A 423 40.85 51.18 -19.30
N LYS A 424 39.62 51.53 -18.87
CA LYS A 424 39.32 52.47 -17.74
C LYS A 424 37.81 52.70 -17.46
N GLU A 425 37.50 53.25 -16.27
CA GLU A 425 36.19 53.82 -15.87
C GLU A 425 36.07 55.34 -16.16
N GLU A 426 35.00 55.98 -15.64
CA GLU A 426 34.65 57.42 -15.51
C GLU A 426 33.47 57.88 -16.41
N VAL A 427 32.46 58.67 -15.96
CA VAL A 427 32.13 59.25 -14.63
C VAL A 427 30.61 59.58 -14.51
N LEU A 428 30.16 60.11 -13.36
CA LEU A 428 28.80 60.62 -13.03
C LEU A 428 28.30 61.76 -13.98
N GLU A 429 27.11 62.38 -13.93
CA GLU A 429 26.11 62.70 -12.87
C GLU A 429 24.75 63.10 -13.56
N VAL A 430 23.57 63.35 -12.96
CA VAL A 430 23.11 64.56 -12.24
C VAL A 430 21.63 64.41 -11.76
N GLN A 431 21.41 64.53 -10.44
CA GLN A 431 20.34 65.24 -9.68
C GLN A 431 18.81 65.14 -10.03
N VAL A 432 17.98 65.92 -9.29
CA VAL A 432 16.55 65.66 -8.94
C VAL A 432 15.73 66.97 -8.86
N ALA A 433 14.39 66.85 -8.96
CA ALA A 433 13.31 67.75 -8.46
C ALA A 433 12.65 68.77 -9.43
N GLU A 434 11.29 68.79 -9.44
CA GLU A 434 10.50 69.80 -8.71
C GLU A 434 9.00 69.38 -8.57
N ILE A 435 8.17 70.22 -7.91
CA ILE A 435 6.84 69.89 -7.32
C ILE A 435 5.78 70.98 -7.60
N LYS A 436 4.51 70.58 -7.82
CA LYS A 436 3.21 71.23 -7.41
C LYS A 436 2.04 70.32 -7.86
N GLU A 437 1.01 69.98 -7.09
CA GLU A 437 0.07 70.72 -6.22
C GLU A 437 -0.99 71.58 -6.94
N GLU A 438 -2.27 71.20 -6.79
CA GLU A 438 -3.40 72.01 -6.26
C GLU A 438 -4.78 71.40 -6.63
N VAL A 439 -5.64 71.06 -5.64
CA VAL A 439 -7.11 70.92 -5.81
C VAL A 439 -7.86 71.20 -4.49
N SER A 440 -8.54 72.34 -4.40
CA SER A 440 -9.73 72.62 -3.54
C SER A 440 -10.36 73.97 -4.03
N PRO A 441 -11.64 74.35 -3.75
CA PRO A 441 -12.32 74.27 -2.45
C PRO A 441 -13.76 73.70 -2.49
N LEU A 442 -14.46 73.78 -1.35
CA LEU A 442 -15.85 73.33 -1.14
C LEU A 442 -16.88 74.46 -1.45
N ASP A 443 -18.19 74.14 -1.51
CA ASP A 443 -19.08 74.45 -0.36
C ASP A 443 -20.49 73.78 -0.36
N HIS A 444 -21.22 73.98 0.76
CA HIS A 444 -22.62 73.63 1.16
C HIS A 444 -23.65 73.21 0.06
N GLY A 445 -24.61 72.29 0.26
CA GLY A 445 -25.16 71.56 1.44
C GLY A 445 -26.05 70.37 0.97
N GLU A 446 -27.12 69.88 1.63
CA GLU A 446 -27.76 70.17 2.94
C GLU A 446 -28.79 69.03 3.33
N LEU A 447 -29.23 68.98 4.60
CA LEU A 447 -30.39 68.29 5.26
C LEU A 447 -31.21 67.17 4.54
N SER A 448 -31.26 65.95 5.14
CA SER A 448 -32.45 65.37 5.85
C SER A 448 -32.44 63.82 6.00
N GLN A 449 -33.46 63.25 6.66
CA GLN A 449 -33.45 61.95 7.37
C GLN A 449 -33.91 60.71 6.56
N ASP A 450 -33.52 59.52 7.06
CA ASP A 450 -34.17 58.21 7.01
C ASP A 450 -34.96 57.77 5.75
N GLY A 451 -34.43 56.77 5.04
CA GLY A 451 -35.18 56.02 4.03
C GLY A 451 -34.51 54.71 3.60
N ARG A 452 -35.18 53.57 3.81
CA ARG A 452 -34.76 52.28 3.22
C ARG A 452 -34.86 52.36 1.68
N GLN A 453 -33.79 52.01 0.96
CA GLN A 453 -33.91 51.59 -0.43
C GLN A 453 -33.11 50.31 -0.74
N THR A 454 -33.73 49.47 -1.58
CA THR A 454 -33.22 48.17 -2.03
C THR A 454 -32.36 48.34 -3.28
N SER A 455 -31.17 47.74 -3.32
CA SER A 455 -30.32 47.74 -4.52
C SER A 455 -30.88 46.84 -5.62
N SER A 456 -31.07 47.39 -6.82
CA SER A 456 -31.57 46.65 -7.99
C SER A 456 -30.45 45.89 -8.70
N THR A 457 -30.61 44.58 -8.88
CA THR A 457 -29.60 43.70 -9.49
C THR A 457 -29.49 43.86 -11.01
N SER A 458 -28.28 44.17 -11.51
CA SER A 458 -28.00 44.27 -12.94
C SER A 458 -28.11 42.90 -13.63
N THR A 459 -28.94 42.82 -14.68
CA THR A 459 -29.40 41.54 -15.27
C THR A 459 -28.76 41.29 -16.65
N THR A 460 -27.52 40.80 -16.66
CA THR A 460 -26.74 40.53 -17.90
C THR A 460 -26.19 39.09 -17.95
N ILE A 461 -26.76 38.17 -17.16
CA ILE A 461 -26.09 36.92 -16.77
C ILE A 461 -26.09 35.86 -17.88
N ARG A 462 -27.19 35.62 -18.60
CA ARG A 462 -27.37 34.34 -19.33
C ARG A 462 -26.58 34.20 -20.63
N PHE A 463 -26.47 35.24 -21.47
CA PHE A 463 -25.66 35.16 -22.70
C PHE A 463 -24.15 35.11 -22.41
N GLN A 464 -23.68 35.84 -21.39
CA GLN A 464 -22.25 35.91 -21.06
C GLN A 464 -21.68 34.58 -20.55
N HIS A 465 -22.51 33.72 -19.94
CA HIS A 465 -22.11 32.43 -19.38
C HIS A 465 -22.56 31.23 -20.24
N TRP A 466 -23.11 31.45 -21.44
CA TRP A 466 -23.61 30.38 -22.29
C TRP A 466 -22.48 29.68 -23.05
N ARG A 467 -22.42 28.34 -22.99
CA ARG A 467 -21.36 27.51 -23.61
C ARG A 467 -21.08 27.76 -25.11
N PHE A 468 -22.06 28.25 -25.86
CA PHE A 468 -21.92 28.58 -27.28
C PHE A 468 -21.62 30.08 -27.55
N ARG A 469 -21.41 30.90 -26.53
CA ARG A 469 -21.14 32.36 -26.65
C ARG A 469 -20.06 32.67 -27.68
N ASN A 470 -18.99 31.88 -27.76
CA ASN A 470 -17.84 32.17 -28.63
C ASN A 470 -18.17 32.05 -30.14
N ALA A 471 -19.28 31.41 -30.51
CA ALA A 471 -19.83 31.45 -31.86
C ALA A 471 -20.49 32.80 -32.23
N PHE A 472 -20.61 33.73 -31.28
CA PHE A 472 -21.35 34.99 -31.43
C PHE A 472 -20.57 36.20 -30.89
N THR A 473 -20.54 37.27 -31.67
CA THR A 473 -20.03 38.59 -31.24
C THR A 473 -21.20 39.50 -30.87
N PHE A 474 -21.20 40.05 -29.66
CA PHE A 474 -22.19 41.05 -29.25
C PHE A 474 -22.02 42.35 -30.07
N LYS A 475 -23.13 42.94 -30.52
CA LYS A 475 -23.14 44.22 -31.25
C LYS A 475 -23.70 45.35 -30.39
N GLU A 476 -24.96 45.23 -29.98
CA GLU A 476 -25.69 46.29 -29.26
C GLU A 476 -26.82 45.71 -28.40
N GLU A 477 -27.32 46.52 -27.47
CA GLU A 477 -28.46 46.19 -26.63
C GLU A 477 -29.69 47.04 -27.01
N LYS A 478 -30.84 46.39 -27.21
CA LYS A 478 -32.09 47.04 -27.61
C LYS A 478 -33.23 46.63 -26.67
N GLY A 479 -33.38 47.41 -25.60
CA GLY A 479 -34.43 47.24 -24.59
C GLY A 479 -34.24 45.95 -23.78
N LYS A 480 -35.16 44.98 -23.95
CA LYS A 480 -35.09 43.66 -23.30
C LYS A 480 -34.28 42.62 -24.10
N ASN A 481 -33.82 42.98 -25.30
CA ASN A 481 -33.08 42.10 -26.20
C ASN A 481 -31.64 42.58 -26.44
N ILE A 482 -30.78 41.67 -26.86
CA ILE A 482 -29.44 41.92 -27.38
C ILE A 482 -29.38 41.53 -28.86
N LEU A 483 -28.58 42.25 -29.66
CA LEU A 483 -28.19 41.85 -31.00
C LEU A 483 -26.78 41.26 -31.00
N VAL A 484 -26.63 40.12 -31.66
CA VAL A 484 -25.35 39.40 -31.80
C VAL A 484 -25.12 38.94 -33.24
N GLU A 485 -23.90 39.04 -33.74
CA GLU A 485 -23.47 38.49 -35.04
C GLU A 485 -23.00 37.05 -34.86
N CYS A 486 -23.40 36.12 -35.73
CA CYS A 486 -22.81 34.77 -35.75
C CYS A 486 -21.47 34.78 -36.50
N ASN A 487 -20.40 34.49 -35.76
CA ASN A 487 -19.02 34.43 -36.27
C ASN A 487 -18.84 33.31 -37.31
N LEU A 488 -19.71 32.29 -37.29
CA LEU A 488 -19.63 31.09 -38.14
C LEU A 488 -20.33 31.25 -39.50
N CYS A 489 -21.17 32.28 -39.69
CA CYS A 489 -21.88 32.53 -40.96
C CYS A 489 -21.00 33.19 -42.05
N ARG A 490 -19.77 33.57 -41.72
CA ARG A 490 -18.87 34.34 -42.61
C ARG A 490 -18.57 33.56 -43.91
N PRO A 491 -18.52 34.24 -45.08
CA PRO A 491 -18.47 35.70 -45.27
C PRO A 491 -19.82 36.44 -45.21
N LYS A 492 -20.95 35.77 -44.94
CA LYS A 492 -22.24 36.46 -44.77
C LYS A 492 -22.42 36.91 -43.33
N GLU A 493 -22.40 38.22 -43.08
CA GLU A 493 -22.74 38.76 -41.76
C GLU A 493 -24.17 38.37 -41.38
N LYS A 494 -24.34 37.68 -40.24
CA LYS A 494 -25.66 37.24 -39.77
C LYS A 494 -25.92 37.71 -38.34
N VAL A 495 -26.57 38.85 -38.23
CA VAL A 495 -27.06 39.41 -36.95
C VAL A 495 -28.38 38.76 -36.55
N LEU A 496 -28.54 38.50 -35.24
CA LEU A 496 -29.67 37.81 -34.62
C LEU A 496 -30.08 38.55 -33.33
N SER A 497 -31.38 38.52 -33.01
CA SER A 497 -31.94 39.09 -31.77
C SER A 497 -32.33 37.99 -30.79
N THR A 498 -31.95 38.14 -29.51
CA THR A 498 -32.41 37.27 -28.42
C THR A 498 -32.62 38.06 -27.12
N SER A 499 -33.40 37.54 -26.17
CA SER A 499 -33.59 38.18 -24.86
C SER A 499 -32.32 38.15 -24.02
N LYS A 500 -32.08 39.15 -23.16
CA LYS A 500 -31.00 39.10 -22.15
C LYS A 500 -31.03 37.83 -21.28
N SER A 501 -32.22 37.25 -21.08
CA SER A 501 -32.48 36.07 -20.24
C SER A 501 -32.63 34.74 -21.01
N SER A 502 -32.45 34.72 -22.34
CA SER A 502 -32.59 33.50 -23.15
C SER A 502 -31.66 33.48 -24.36
N THR A 503 -31.06 32.32 -24.62
CA THR A 503 -30.23 32.04 -25.80
C THR A 503 -30.94 31.15 -26.82
N SER A 504 -32.24 30.85 -26.65
CA SER A 504 -32.96 29.85 -27.45
C SER A 504 -33.00 30.17 -28.96
N ASN A 505 -33.05 31.45 -29.34
CA ASN A 505 -32.97 31.86 -30.76
C ASN A 505 -31.58 31.58 -31.36
N LEU A 506 -30.53 31.77 -30.55
CA LEU A 506 -29.14 31.52 -30.95
C LEU A 506 -28.85 30.02 -31.02
N LYS A 507 -29.37 29.25 -30.04
CA LYS A 507 -29.31 27.78 -30.02
C LYS A 507 -29.93 27.21 -31.30
N LYS A 508 -31.18 27.59 -31.61
CA LYS A 508 -31.90 27.18 -32.84
C LYS A 508 -31.19 27.63 -34.12
N HIS A 509 -30.47 28.75 -34.12
CA HIS A 509 -29.65 29.16 -35.26
C HIS A 509 -28.44 28.23 -35.46
N LEU A 510 -27.67 27.93 -34.41
CA LEU A 510 -26.56 27.00 -34.51
C LEU A 510 -27.04 25.59 -34.89
N GLU A 511 -28.09 25.08 -34.27
CA GLU A 511 -28.65 23.75 -34.57
C GLU A 511 -29.14 23.62 -36.02
N ARG A 512 -29.61 24.72 -36.63
CA ARG A 512 -30.12 24.73 -38.02
C ARG A 512 -29.07 25.08 -39.08
N VAL A 513 -28.06 25.88 -38.77
CA VAL A 513 -27.09 26.43 -39.75
C VAL A 513 -25.66 25.92 -39.52
N HIS A 514 -25.33 25.55 -38.28
CA HIS A 514 -23.99 25.14 -37.84
C HIS A 514 -24.04 23.87 -36.97
N ALA A 515 -24.88 22.89 -37.35
CA ALA A 515 -25.11 21.67 -36.56
C ALA A 515 -23.81 20.91 -36.21
N GLU A 516 -22.84 20.88 -37.12
CA GLU A 516 -21.49 20.32 -36.89
C GLU A 516 -20.72 21.03 -35.77
N TYR A 517 -20.86 22.36 -35.64
CA TYR A 517 -20.26 23.10 -34.52
C TYR A 517 -20.87 22.66 -33.20
N CYS A 518 -22.20 22.56 -33.12
CA CYS A 518 -22.90 22.06 -31.93
C CYS A 518 -22.43 20.65 -31.53
N LYS A 519 -22.32 19.72 -32.48
CA LYS A 519 -21.81 18.37 -32.23
C LYS A 519 -20.38 18.39 -31.67
N LYS A 520 -19.49 19.24 -32.21
CA LYS A 520 -18.10 19.35 -31.76
C LYS A 520 -17.97 19.94 -30.35
N THR A 521 -18.72 20.99 -30.00
CA THR A 521 -18.62 21.59 -28.65
C THR A 521 -19.17 20.70 -27.54
N VAL A 522 -20.18 19.87 -27.84
CA VAL A 522 -20.84 19.01 -26.82
C VAL A 522 -19.90 17.94 -26.24
N LYS A 523 -18.84 17.51 -26.95
CA LYS A 523 -17.87 16.53 -26.44
C LYS A 523 -16.94 17.02 -25.32
N HIS A 524 -16.85 18.33 -25.06
CA HIS A 524 -15.82 18.90 -24.16
C HIS A 524 -16.34 19.76 -23.00
N SER A 525 -17.64 19.70 -22.67
CA SER A 525 -18.14 20.38 -21.45
C SER A 525 -19.34 19.68 -20.83
N VAL A 526 -19.14 19.13 -19.63
CA VAL A 526 -20.21 18.79 -18.68
C VAL A 526 -19.84 19.44 -17.34
N THR A 527 -20.48 20.56 -17.03
CA THR A 527 -20.45 21.19 -15.71
C THR A 527 -21.83 21.14 -15.08
N LEU A 528 -21.87 21.06 -13.74
CA LEU A 528 -22.98 20.51 -12.95
C LEU A 528 -24.18 21.47 -12.76
N LEU A 529 -24.50 22.31 -13.76
CA LEU A 529 -25.47 23.41 -13.63
C LEU A 529 -26.50 23.54 -14.79
N ASP A 530 -26.41 22.75 -15.86
CA ASP A 530 -27.20 22.94 -17.10
C ASP A 530 -28.42 21.98 -17.23
N LEU A 531 -28.74 21.18 -16.20
CA LEU A 531 -29.75 20.09 -16.23
C LEU A 531 -31.21 20.54 -15.92
N HIS A 532 -31.67 21.60 -16.58
CA HIS A 532 -33.10 21.94 -16.65
C HIS A 532 -33.45 22.55 -18.03
N ASP A 533 -33.61 21.70 -19.06
CA ASP A 533 -34.85 21.72 -19.85
C ASP A 533 -35.02 20.51 -20.81
N ASP A 534 -36.27 20.34 -21.26
CA ASP A 534 -36.78 19.56 -22.40
C ASP A 534 -36.72 18.02 -22.41
N ARG A 535 -37.82 17.45 -22.95
CA ARG A 535 -38.08 16.03 -23.21
C ARG A 535 -38.30 15.80 -24.71
N ALA A 536 -38.10 14.57 -25.16
CA ALA A 536 -38.61 13.99 -26.42
C ALA A 536 -38.18 14.65 -27.75
N LEU A 537 -37.55 13.84 -28.62
CA LEU A 537 -38.30 13.21 -29.72
C LEU A 537 -37.62 11.89 -30.14
N ASP A 538 -38.41 10.95 -30.67
CA ASP A 538 -37.97 9.64 -31.15
C ASP A 538 -38.45 9.43 -32.61
N SER A 539 -37.93 8.40 -33.28
CA SER A 539 -38.14 8.02 -34.69
C SER A 539 -37.49 8.99 -35.72
N SER A 540 -37.02 8.54 -36.89
CA SER A 540 -37.42 7.37 -37.68
C SER A 540 -36.36 6.96 -38.74
N LEU A 541 -36.61 5.81 -39.40
CA LEU A 541 -36.03 5.33 -40.67
C LEU A 541 -34.55 4.89 -40.70
N ALA A 542 -34.37 3.56 -40.62
CA ALA A 542 -33.21 2.83 -41.11
C ALA A 542 -33.43 2.36 -42.58
N VAL A 543 -32.76 1.26 -43.01
CA VAL A 543 -32.71 0.68 -44.38
C VAL A 543 -31.62 1.37 -45.25
N ALA A 544 -30.76 0.68 -46.01
CA ALA A 544 -30.78 -0.72 -46.45
C ALA A 544 -29.60 -1.58 -45.99
N SER A 545 -29.83 -2.90 -45.88
CA SER A 545 -28.85 -3.91 -45.45
C SER A 545 -28.34 -4.76 -46.61
N LYS A 546 -27.01 -4.96 -46.69
CA LYS A 546 -26.26 -6.06 -47.34
C LYS A 546 -24.77 -5.79 -47.10
N ASN A 547 -23.95 -6.65 -46.49
CA ASN A 547 -24.17 -8.01 -45.97
C ASN A 547 -23.55 -8.17 -44.56
N ILE A 548 -23.93 -9.26 -43.87
CA ILE A 548 -23.39 -9.73 -42.58
C ILE A 548 -23.70 -8.82 -41.36
N LYS A 549 -24.81 -9.18 -40.69
CA LYS A 549 -25.17 -8.97 -39.27
C LYS A 549 -24.65 -7.70 -38.55
N LEU A 550 -25.53 -6.71 -38.41
CA LEU A 550 -25.45 -5.61 -37.45
C LEU A 550 -25.51 -6.09 -35.99
N VAL A 551 -24.61 -5.58 -35.15
CA VAL A 551 -24.84 -5.31 -33.71
C VAL A 551 -24.19 -3.97 -33.37
N GLN A 552 -24.94 -3.10 -32.70
CA GLN A 552 -24.46 -1.88 -32.01
C GLN A 552 -24.33 -2.22 -30.50
N TRP A 553 -23.62 -1.50 -29.63
CA TRP A 553 -23.48 -0.05 -29.54
C TRP A 553 -22.31 0.37 -28.61
N GLN A 554 -22.20 1.68 -28.40
CA GLN A 554 -21.31 2.43 -27.47
C GLN A 554 -21.66 2.12 -25.98
N PRO A 555 -21.06 2.73 -24.92
CA PRO A 555 -19.92 3.66 -24.79
C PRO A 555 -18.58 3.00 -25.17
N VAL A 556 -17.47 3.32 -24.48
CA VAL A 556 -16.47 2.28 -24.23
C VAL A 556 -17.09 1.29 -23.25
N GLN A 557 -17.89 0.35 -23.78
CA GLN A 557 -18.25 -0.85 -23.03
C GLN A 557 -16.96 -1.62 -22.68
N PRO A 558 -16.94 -2.44 -21.61
CA PRO A 558 -15.80 -3.32 -21.36
C PRO A 558 -15.49 -4.12 -22.64
N THR A 559 -14.21 -4.45 -22.85
CA THR A 559 -13.80 -5.33 -23.95
C THR A 559 -14.69 -6.59 -23.93
N LEU A 560 -15.56 -6.72 -24.94
CA LEU A 560 -16.67 -7.70 -24.97
C LEU A 560 -16.18 -9.12 -25.34
N HIS A 561 -14.95 -9.38 -24.92
CA HIS A 561 -14.12 -10.57 -24.93
C HIS A 561 -13.29 -10.44 -23.64
N GLN A 562 -13.87 -10.62 -22.45
CA GLN A 562 -14.24 -11.96 -21.98
C GLN A 562 -15.72 -12.15 -21.60
N PHE A 563 -16.58 -11.14 -21.69
CA PHE A 563 -18.05 -11.35 -21.68
C PHE A 563 -18.57 -11.63 -23.10
N SER A 564 -18.15 -12.77 -23.66
CA SER A 564 -18.58 -13.28 -24.98
C SER A 564 -20.08 -13.66 -25.04
N SER A 565 -20.77 -13.56 -23.91
CA SER A 565 -22.22 -13.61 -23.76
C SER A 565 -22.67 -12.43 -22.91
N CYS A 566 -23.88 -11.91 -23.18
CA CYS A 566 -24.63 -11.21 -22.13
C CYS A 566 -24.71 -12.18 -20.93
N PRO A 567 -24.36 -11.77 -19.70
CA PRO A 567 -24.37 -12.68 -18.56
C PRO A 567 -25.75 -13.33 -18.46
N SER A 568 -25.78 -14.65 -18.27
CA SER A 568 -27.05 -15.37 -18.14
C SER A 568 -27.82 -14.83 -16.92
N GLN A 569 -29.14 -15.01 -16.89
CA GLN A 569 -29.93 -14.66 -15.71
C GLN A 569 -29.32 -15.29 -14.45
N GLU A 570 -28.92 -16.56 -14.53
CA GLU A 570 -28.14 -17.30 -13.53
C GLU A 570 -26.79 -16.65 -13.16
N THR A 571 -26.03 -16.11 -14.13
CA THR A 571 -24.77 -15.40 -13.86
C THR A 571 -25.03 -14.11 -13.08
N VAL A 572 -26.03 -13.32 -13.48
CA VAL A 572 -26.44 -12.09 -12.79
C VAL A 572 -26.97 -12.42 -11.39
N ASP A 573 -27.77 -13.46 -11.28
CA ASP A 573 -28.33 -13.94 -10.01
C ASP A 573 -27.22 -14.39 -9.05
N ARG A 574 -26.22 -15.14 -9.53
CA ARG A 574 -25.04 -15.53 -8.74
C ARG A 574 -24.26 -14.30 -8.28
N LEU A 575 -23.95 -13.35 -9.17
CA LEU A 575 -23.23 -12.13 -8.80
C LEU A 575 -24.01 -11.26 -7.79
N ILE A 576 -25.35 -11.27 -7.84
CA ILE A 576 -26.18 -10.66 -6.80
C ILE A 576 -26.04 -11.43 -5.49
N MET A 577 -26.15 -12.77 -5.47
CA MET A 577 -25.98 -13.55 -4.24
C MET A 577 -24.58 -13.39 -3.63
N ASP A 578 -23.53 -13.42 -4.45
CA ASP A 578 -22.14 -13.17 -4.04
C ASP A 578 -22.04 -11.82 -3.32
N PHE A 579 -22.51 -10.73 -3.93
CA PHE A 579 -22.55 -9.40 -3.31
C PHE A 579 -23.36 -9.36 -1.99
N ILE A 580 -24.54 -10.00 -1.95
CA ILE A 580 -25.38 -10.05 -0.74
C ILE A 580 -24.65 -10.79 0.40
N ILE A 581 -24.05 -11.94 0.12
CA ILE A 581 -23.42 -12.82 1.11
C ILE A 581 -22.06 -12.24 1.54
N GLU A 582 -21.20 -11.87 0.60
CA GLU A 582 -19.82 -11.44 0.86
C GLU A 582 -19.70 -10.05 1.49
N ASP A 583 -20.64 -9.13 1.23
CA ASP A 583 -20.71 -7.87 1.98
C ASP A 583 -21.71 -7.94 3.16
N ALA A 584 -22.43 -9.06 3.31
CA ALA A 584 -23.51 -9.28 4.27
C ALA A 584 -24.64 -8.22 4.18
N GLN A 585 -25.03 -7.86 2.95
CA GLN A 585 -26.02 -6.82 2.70
C GLN A 585 -27.43 -7.23 3.13
N ALA A 586 -28.26 -6.24 3.47
CA ALA A 586 -29.66 -6.48 3.78
C ALA A 586 -30.44 -6.87 2.51
N PHE A 587 -31.27 -7.92 2.60
CA PHE A 587 -31.99 -8.48 1.44
C PHE A 587 -32.97 -7.52 0.76
N ASN A 588 -33.32 -6.39 1.37
CA ASN A 588 -34.13 -5.34 0.74
C ASN A 588 -33.36 -4.51 -0.30
N ILE A 589 -32.03 -4.65 -0.40
CA ILE A 589 -31.23 -3.88 -1.38
C ILE A 589 -31.58 -4.24 -2.82
N VAL A 590 -31.99 -5.49 -3.10
CA VAL A 590 -32.43 -5.92 -4.45
C VAL A 590 -33.72 -5.26 -4.90
N GLU A 591 -34.47 -4.66 -3.96
CA GLU A 591 -35.73 -3.95 -4.19
C GLU A 591 -35.53 -2.43 -4.28
N GLN A 592 -34.31 -1.92 -4.01
CA GLN A 592 -34.02 -0.48 -4.08
C GLN A 592 -33.87 0.00 -5.54
N PRO A 593 -34.53 1.11 -5.94
CA PRO A 593 -34.48 1.62 -7.32
C PRO A 593 -33.05 1.85 -7.85
N SER A 594 -32.14 2.35 -7.01
CA SER A 594 -30.74 2.59 -7.39
C SER A 594 -30.00 1.30 -7.74
N PHE A 595 -30.20 0.23 -6.97
CA PHE A 595 -29.60 -1.08 -7.22
C PHE A 595 -30.22 -1.75 -8.45
N ILE A 596 -31.55 -1.68 -8.59
CA ILE A 596 -32.27 -2.17 -9.78
C ILE A 596 -31.77 -1.47 -11.05
N ASN A 597 -31.55 -0.15 -11.00
CA ASN A 597 -31.03 0.62 -12.13
C ASN A 597 -29.56 0.32 -12.42
N LEU A 598 -28.73 0.07 -11.38
CA LEU A 598 -27.34 -0.37 -11.55
C LEU A 598 -27.28 -1.72 -12.29
N VAL A 599 -28.00 -2.74 -11.81
CA VAL A 599 -27.99 -4.07 -12.45
C VAL A 599 -28.58 -4.00 -13.87
N LYS A 600 -29.65 -3.25 -14.10
CA LYS A 600 -30.20 -3.03 -15.46
C LYS A 600 -29.25 -2.26 -16.39
N GLY A 601 -28.40 -1.39 -15.84
CA GLY A 601 -27.37 -0.69 -16.61
C GLY A 601 -26.23 -1.61 -17.06
N LEU A 602 -25.96 -2.67 -16.30
CA LEU A 602 -24.89 -3.65 -16.57
C LEU A 602 -25.40 -4.90 -17.33
N ALA A 603 -26.64 -5.32 -17.10
CA ALA A 603 -27.27 -6.48 -17.71
C ALA A 603 -28.74 -6.18 -18.12
N PRO A 604 -28.99 -5.44 -19.22
CA PRO A 604 -30.32 -4.90 -19.55
C PRO A 604 -31.43 -5.94 -19.78
N ASN A 605 -31.05 -7.16 -20.18
CA ASN A 605 -31.98 -8.25 -20.45
C ASN A 605 -32.33 -9.08 -19.20
N CYS A 606 -31.59 -8.91 -18.11
CA CYS A 606 -31.76 -9.67 -16.89
C CYS A 606 -32.69 -8.95 -15.90
N ARG A 607 -33.41 -9.72 -15.09
CA ARG A 607 -34.24 -9.21 -14.02
C ARG A 607 -33.46 -9.29 -12.71
N VAL A 608 -33.59 -8.27 -11.87
CA VAL A 608 -33.19 -8.40 -10.47
C VAL A 608 -34.23 -9.27 -9.76
N MET A 609 -33.79 -10.30 -9.05
CA MET A 609 -34.65 -11.15 -8.23
C MET A 609 -35.33 -10.34 -7.12
N CYS A 610 -36.56 -10.68 -6.75
CA CYS A 610 -37.21 -10.09 -5.57
C CYS A 610 -36.64 -10.71 -4.27
N ARG A 611 -36.95 -10.10 -3.13
CA ARG A 611 -36.49 -10.57 -1.81
C ARG A 611 -36.87 -12.03 -1.51
N GLN A 612 -38.02 -12.51 -2.01
CA GLN A 612 -38.47 -13.89 -1.83
C GLN A 612 -37.56 -14.87 -2.60
N THR A 613 -37.36 -14.65 -3.90
CA THR A 613 -36.47 -15.49 -4.73
C THR A 613 -35.00 -15.42 -4.30
N LEU A 614 -34.56 -14.30 -3.70
CA LEU A 614 -33.25 -14.24 -3.05
C LEU A 614 -33.16 -15.20 -1.85
N ALA A 615 -34.18 -15.22 -0.98
CA ALA A 615 -34.22 -16.14 0.15
C ALA A 615 -34.30 -17.61 -0.29
N GLU A 616 -35.15 -17.94 -1.27
CA GLU A 616 -35.27 -19.30 -1.85
C GLU A 616 -33.93 -19.81 -2.40
N ARG A 617 -33.13 -18.94 -3.03
CA ARG A 617 -31.82 -19.32 -3.58
C ARG A 617 -30.71 -19.39 -2.53
N VAL A 618 -30.75 -18.54 -1.50
CA VAL A 618 -29.87 -18.67 -0.32
C VAL A 618 -30.17 -19.99 0.41
N ASP A 619 -31.43 -20.39 0.50
CA ASP A 619 -31.85 -21.67 1.05
C ASP A 619 -31.34 -22.85 0.20
N GLN A 620 -31.48 -22.79 -1.13
CA GLN A 620 -30.95 -23.82 -2.03
C GLN A 620 -29.42 -23.89 -1.99
N ALA A 621 -28.72 -22.75 -1.94
CA ALA A 621 -27.27 -22.69 -1.82
C ALA A 621 -26.78 -23.33 -0.50
N TYR A 622 -27.51 -23.10 0.60
CA TYR A 622 -27.22 -23.69 1.91
C TYR A 622 -27.41 -25.21 1.93
N GLU A 623 -28.45 -25.76 1.31
CA GLU A 623 -28.62 -27.21 1.21
C GLU A 623 -27.60 -27.85 0.25
N ASN A 624 -27.26 -27.18 -0.87
CA ASN A 624 -26.17 -27.61 -1.76
C ASN A 624 -24.83 -27.66 -1.00
N MET A 625 -24.52 -26.63 -0.21
CA MET A 625 -23.36 -26.56 0.67
C MET A 625 -23.32 -27.75 1.64
N LYS A 626 -24.45 -28.08 2.30
CA LYS A 626 -24.53 -29.24 3.20
C LYS A 626 -24.28 -30.57 2.50
N VAL A 627 -24.82 -30.77 1.30
CA VAL A 627 -24.59 -31.99 0.49
C VAL A 627 -23.12 -32.13 0.11
N GLN A 628 -22.46 -31.06 -0.34
CA GLN A 628 -21.03 -31.08 -0.64
C GLN A 628 -20.16 -31.34 0.60
N LEU A 629 -20.50 -30.73 1.74
CA LEU A 629 -19.77 -30.95 3.00
C LEU A 629 -19.92 -32.39 3.49
N LYS A 630 -21.10 -33.01 3.37
CA LYS A 630 -21.28 -34.45 3.62
C LYS A 630 -20.38 -35.30 2.71
N ALA A 631 -20.37 -35.04 1.41
CA ALA A 631 -19.53 -35.77 0.45
C ALA A 631 -18.00 -35.56 0.66
N LYS A 632 -17.60 -34.45 1.31
CA LYS A 632 -16.24 -34.28 1.86
C LYS A 632 -16.05 -35.14 3.11
N PHE A 633 -16.93 -35.00 4.11
CA PHE A 633 -16.82 -35.73 5.39
C PHE A 633 -16.94 -37.25 5.27
N GLU A 634 -17.61 -37.79 4.24
CA GLU A 634 -17.66 -39.22 3.93
C GLU A 634 -16.26 -39.83 3.83
N LYS A 635 -15.36 -39.14 3.12
CA LYS A 635 -13.95 -39.54 2.85
C LYS A 635 -13.00 -39.27 4.01
N VAL A 636 -13.43 -38.48 5.00
CA VAL A 636 -12.62 -38.12 6.17
C VAL A 636 -12.78 -39.19 7.24
N HIS A 637 -11.67 -39.61 7.84
CA HIS A 637 -11.68 -40.59 8.95
C HIS A 637 -12.00 -39.92 10.29
N THR A 638 -11.41 -38.75 10.53
CA THR A 638 -11.40 -38.07 11.83
C THR A 638 -11.65 -36.58 11.67
N VAL A 639 -12.54 -36.03 12.49
CA VAL A 639 -12.92 -34.60 12.50
C VAL A 639 -12.72 -34.04 13.91
N CYS A 640 -12.19 -32.82 14.01
CA CYS A 640 -12.29 -32.01 15.22
C CYS A 640 -13.30 -30.89 14.99
N THR A 641 -14.12 -30.57 16.00
CA THR A 641 -14.99 -29.39 15.95
C THR A 641 -14.53 -28.32 16.94
N THR A 642 -14.85 -27.04 16.69
CA THR A 642 -14.73 -25.99 17.71
C THR A 642 -16.08 -25.33 17.93
N ALA A 643 -16.45 -25.06 19.18
CA ALA A 643 -17.76 -24.53 19.54
C ALA A 643 -17.69 -23.48 20.65
N ASP A 644 -18.52 -22.44 20.52
CA ASP A 644 -18.63 -21.33 21.47
C ASP A 644 -20.03 -20.70 21.39
N ILE A 645 -20.44 -19.88 22.36
CA ILE A 645 -21.76 -19.24 22.43
C ILE A 645 -21.60 -17.73 22.55
N TRP A 646 -21.93 -17.04 21.47
CA TRP A 646 -21.86 -15.59 21.32
C TRP A 646 -23.20 -14.93 21.65
N ARG A 647 -23.17 -13.83 22.43
CA ARG A 647 -24.36 -13.04 22.77
C ARG A 647 -24.28 -11.66 22.10
N ALA A 648 -25.29 -11.29 21.32
CA ALA A 648 -25.40 -9.98 20.68
C ALA A 648 -26.88 -9.52 20.58
N HIS A 649 -27.15 -8.25 20.87
CA HIS A 649 -28.49 -7.66 20.84
C HIS A 649 -29.54 -8.50 21.61
N GLY A 650 -29.19 -8.97 22.82
CA GLY A 650 -30.03 -9.82 23.66
C GLY A 650 -30.14 -11.29 23.22
N ARG A 651 -29.66 -11.67 22.02
CA ARG A 651 -29.72 -13.03 21.47
C ARG A 651 -28.40 -13.78 21.68
N SER A 652 -28.48 -15.01 22.18
CA SER A 652 -27.39 -15.99 22.18
C SER A 652 -27.43 -16.84 20.90
N PHE A 653 -26.27 -17.16 20.33
CA PHE A 653 -26.09 -18.08 19.21
C PHE A 653 -24.97 -19.09 19.51
N LEU A 654 -25.23 -20.37 19.28
CA LEU A 654 -24.24 -21.45 19.33
C LEU A 654 -23.54 -21.52 17.98
N GLY A 655 -22.23 -21.29 17.98
CA GLY A 655 -21.38 -21.46 16.81
C GLY A 655 -20.68 -22.81 16.85
N VAL A 656 -20.59 -23.49 15.70
CA VAL A 656 -19.83 -24.73 15.53
C VAL A 656 -19.06 -24.71 14.21
N THR A 657 -17.76 -24.97 14.27
CA THR A 657 -16.89 -25.24 13.10
C THR A 657 -16.38 -26.68 13.13
N ALA A 658 -15.97 -27.21 11.98
CA ALA A 658 -15.36 -28.52 11.81
C ALA A 658 -14.06 -28.43 11.01
N HIS A 659 -13.12 -29.29 11.35
CA HIS A 659 -11.73 -29.28 10.89
C HIS A 659 -11.24 -30.70 10.70
N TRP A 660 -10.49 -30.93 9.62
CA TRP A 660 -9.84 -32.20 9.34
C TRP A 660 -8.51 -31.96 8.61
N LEU A 661 -7.71 -33.02 8.50
CA LEU A 661 -6.49 -33.02 7.70
C LEU A 661 -6.71 -33.87 6.45
N ASP A 662 -6.28 -33.38 5.29
CA ASP A 662 -6.30 -34.18 4.07
C ASP A 662 -5.30 -35.35 4.16
N SER A 663 -5.70 -36.52 3.66
CA SER A 663 -4.90 -37.75 3.79
C SER A 663 -3.69 -37.82 2.86
N ASN A 664 -3.60 -36.93 1.85
CA ASN A 664 -2.52 -36.89 0.86
C ASN A 664 -1.56 -35.72 1.09
N SER A 665 -2.07 -34.53 1.39
CA SER A 665 -1.27 -33.31 1.62
C SER A 665 -0.98 -33.02 3.09
N VAL A 666 -1.79 -33.55 4.02
CA VAL A 666 -1.77 -33.23 5.46
C VAL A 666 -2.09 -31.75 5.75
N GLU A 667 -2.66 -31.02 4.77
CA GLU A 667 -3.16 -29.66 4.98
C GLU A 667 -4.50 -29.65 5.73
N ARG A 668 -4.75 -28.57 6.49
CA ARG A 668 -5.92 -28.42 7.35
C ARG A 668 -7.05 -27.69 6.63
N HIS A 669 -8.15 -28.41 6.39
CA HIS A 669 -9.42 -27.85 5.95
C HIS A 669 -10.26 -27.38 7.14
N SER A 670 -11.09 -26.36 6.94
CA SER A 670 -11.85 -25.70 8.02
C SER A 670 -13.17 -25.10 7.52
N VAL A 671 -14.30 -25.55 8.09
CA VAL A 671 -15.65 -25.13 7.68
C VAL A 671 -16.52 -24.80 8.90
N ALA A 672 -17.53 -23.96 8.72
CA ALA A 672 -18.58 -23.73 9.69
C ALA A 672 -19.76 -24.69 9.45
N LEU A 673 -20.29 -25.28 10.52
CA LEU A 673 -21.45 -26.18 10.49
C LEU A 673 -22.73 -25.47 10.92
N ALA A 674 -22.66 -24.65 11.98
CA ALA A 674 -23.82 -24.00 12.60
C ALA A 674 -23.46 -22.63 13.18
N CYS A 675 -24.43 -21.73 13.19
CA CYS A 675 -24.43 -20.46 13.92
C CYS A 675 -25.84 -20.21 14.50
N CYS A 676 -26.43 -21.27 15.07
CA CYS A 676 -27.85 -21.38 15.36
C CYS A 676 -28.26 -20.64 16.64
N ARG A 677 -29.53 -20.24 16.70
CA ARG A 677 -30.10 -19.54 17.86
C ARG A 677 -30.25 -20.49 19.06
N ILE A 678 -29.73 -20.11 20.23
CA ILE A 678 -29.95 -20.84 21.49
C ILE A 678 -30.81 -20.01 22.45
N THR A 679 -31.82 -20.63 23.07
CA THR A 679 -32.82 -20.00 23.94
C THR A 679 -32.97 -20.80 25.23
N GLY A 680 -33.32 -20.12 26.33
CA GLY A 680 -33.31 -20.72 27.67
C GLY A 680 -31.92 -20.74 28.32
N PRO A 681 -31.76 -21.39 29.48
CA PRO A 681 -30.49 -21.45 30.20
C PRO A 681 -29.45 -22.31 29.46
N HIS A 682 -28.19 -21.85 29.44
CA HIS A 682 -27.06 -22.53 28.78
C HIS A 682 -26.58 -23.76 29.60
N THR A 683 -27.40 -24.80 29.72
CA THR A 683 -27.07 -26.04 30.46
C THR A 683 -26.25 -27.03 29.62
N TYR A 684 -25.51 -27.94 30.27
CA TYR A 684 -24.75 -29.00 29.57
C TYR A 684 -25.65 -29.81 28.63
N ASN A 685 -26.78 -30.29 29.13
CA ASN A 685 -27.71 -31.12 28.35
C ASN A 685 -28.24 -30.38 27.10
N LEU A 686 -28.59 -29.09 27.22
CA LEU A 686 -29.07 -28.31 26.06
C LEU A 686 -27.98 -28.12 25.00
N ILE A 687 -26.76 -27.79 25.42
CA ILE A 687 -25.64 -27.54 24.50
C ILE A 687 -25.17 -28.87 23.88
N ALA A 688 -25.04 -29.93 24.67
CA ALA A 688 -24.64 -31.26 24.20
C ALA A 688 -25.66 -31.86 23.21
N ALA A 689 -26.96 -31.75 23.50
CA ALA A 689 -28.00 -32.17 22.56
C ALA A 689 -27.97 -31.36 21.26
N LYS A 690 -27.69 -30.05 21.32
CA LYS A 690 -27.54 -29.22 20.11
C LYS A 690 -26.25 -29.52 19.32
N LEU A 691 -25.15 -29.84 19.99
CA LEU A 691 -23.93 -30.31 19.33
C LEU A 691 -24.18 -31.64 18.61
N GLU A 692 -24.84 -32.60 19.27
CA GLU A 692 -25.20 -33.89 18.67
C GLU A 692 -26.15 -33.72 17.46
N GLU A 693 -27.17 -32.85 17.57
CA GLU A 693 -28.06 -32.49 16.45
C GLU A 693 -27.29 -31.95 15.24
N ILE A 694 -26.29 -31.09 15.47
CA ILE A 694 -25.42 -30.54 14.42
C ILE A 694 -24.47 -31.61 13.86
N HIS A 695 -23.86 -32.45 14.70
CA HIS A 695 -22.96 -33.52 14.28
C HIS A 695 -23.70 -34.61 13.48
N ALA A 696 -24.95 -34.92 13.85
CA ALA A 696 -25.84 -35.81 13.11
C ALA A 696 -26.31 -35.19 11.79
N ALA A 697 -26.65 -33.89 11.76
CA ALA A 697 -27.08 -33.18 10.55
C ALA A 697 -26.02 -33.18 9.43
N PHE A 698 -24.74 -33.30 9.78
CA PHE A 698 -23.60 -33.45 8.85
C PHE A 698 -23.01 -34.88 8.80
N GLU A 699 -23.64 -35.86 9.45
CA GLU A 699 -23.22 -37.28 9.48
C GLU A 699 -21.81 -37.53 10.07
N ILE A 700 -21.29 -36.60 10.88
CA ILE A 700 -19.94 -36.67 11.47
C ILE A 700 -19.91 -37.19 12.91
N HIS A 701 -21.04 -37.44 13.58
CA HIS A 701 -21.13 -37.83 15.00
C HIS A 701 -20.14 -38.93 15.44
N THR A 702 -19.98 -40.01 14.67
CA THR A 702 -19.01 -41.09 14.96
C THR A 702 -17.55 -40.74 14.64
N LYS A 703 -17.30 -39.64 13.92
CA LYS A 703 -15.99 -39.18 13.43
C LYS A 703 -15.40 -38.04 14.27
N VAL A 704 -16.15 -37.43 15.19
CA VAL A 704 -15.66 -36.33 16.03
C VAL A 704 -14.72 -36.86 17.11
N CYS A 705 -13.40 -36.64 16.95
CA CYS A 705 -12.41 -37.03 17.96
C CYS A 705 -12.35 -36.04 19.14
N CYS A 706 -12.71 -34.78 18.92
CA CYS A 706 -12.72 -33.74 19.94
C CYS A 706 -13.54 -32.51 19.55
N THR A 707 -14.24 -31.92 20.51
CA THR A 707 -14.86 -30.59 20.45
C THR A 707 -14.06 -29.62 21.32
N ILE A 708 -13.41 -28.63 20.70
CA ILE A 708 -12.69 -27.55 21.41
C ILE A 708 -13.70 -26.47 21.81
N THR A 709 -13.82 -26.13 23.09
CA THR A 709 -14.66 -25.00 23.53
C THR A 709 -13.90 -23.93 24.27
N ASP A 710 -14.50 -22.74 24.35
CA ASP A 710 -14.00 -21.69 25.23
C ASP A 710 -14.14 -22.05 26.73
N ASN A 711 -13.43 -21.33 27.60
CA ASN A 711 -13.55 -21.43 29.06
C ASN A 711 -14.62 -20.49 29.67
N GLY A 712 -15.31 -19.70 28.85
CA GLY A 712 -16.32 -18.73 29.25
C GLY A 712 -17.51 -19.31 30.01
N TYR A 713 -18.28 -18.44 30.66
CA TYR A 713 -19.39 -18.83 31.55
C TYR A 713 -20.36 -19.81 30.87
N ASN A 714 -20.68 -19.59 29.59
CA ASN A 714 -21.61 -20.39 28.80
C ASN A 714 -21.22 -21.88 28.67
N PHE A 715 -19.93 -22.22 28.79
CA PHE A 715 -19.43 -23.60 28.75
C PHE A 715 -18.97 -24.13 30.11
N LYS A 716 -19.18 -23.41 31.22
CA LYS A 716 -18.91 -23.91 32.59
C LYS A 716 -19.61 -25.24 32.88
N ALA A 717 -20.75 -25.52 32.24
CA ALA A 717 -21.48 -26.78 32.43
C ALA A 717 -20.69 -28.02 31.94
N PHE A 718 -19.69 -27.86 31.05
CA PHE A 718 -18.77 -28.93 30.64
C PHE A 718 -17.67 -29.21 31.68
N LYS A 719 -17.64 -28.51 32.83
CA LYS A 719 -16.65 -28.74 33.90
C LYS A 719 -16.70 -30.16 34.48
N GLU A 720 -17.83 -30.86 34.41
CA GLU A 720 -17.98 -32.17 35.07
C GLU A 720 -17.49 -33.37 34.24
N PHE A 721 -17.31 -33.19 32.93
CA PHE A 721 -16.94 -34.26 31.99
C PHE A 721 -15.58 -34.06 31.28
N ALA A 722 -14.87 -32.96 31.57
CA ALA A 722 -13.52 -32.73 31.06
C ALA A 722 -12.45 -33.46 31.90
N ASN A 723 -11.45 -34.06 31.27
CA ASN A 723 -10.33 -34.79 31.91
C ASN A 723 -9.31 -33.89 32.64
N PHE A 724 -9.76 -32.85 33.36
CA PHE A 724 -8.93 -31.97 34.17
C PHE A 724 -9.39 -32.02 35.64
N PRO A 725 -8.48 -32.17 36.62
CA PRO A 725 -8.86 -32.33 38.02
C PRO A 725 -9.54 -31.06 38.58
N LYS A 726 -10.58 -31.28 39.39
CA LYS A 726 -11.26 -30.21 40.16
C LYS A 726 -10.23 -29.56 41.09
N THR A 727 -10.01 -28.25 40.94
CA THR A 727 -9.12 -27.47 41.82
C THR A 727 -9.95 -26.77 42.89
N GLU A 728 -9.66 -27.01 44.16
CA GLU A 728 -10.32 -26.32 45.27
C GLU A 728 -10.02 -24.81 45.22
N GLY A 729 -11.05 -23.99 45.42
CA GLY A 729 -11.00 -22.53 45.20
C GLY A 729 -11.96 -22.01 44.11
N ASP A 730 -12.64 -22.90 43.38
CA ASP A 730 -13.72 -22.58 42.42
C ASP A 730 -15.06 -22.26 43.12
N GLN A 731 -15.02 -21.69 44.33
CA GLN A 731 -16.22 -21.15 45.01
C GLN A 731 -16.71 -19.91 44.27
N ALA A 732 -18.03 -19.75 44.20
CA ALA A 732 -18.63 -18.66 43.44
C ALA A 732 -18.37 -17.30 44.13
N PRO A 733 -17.96 -16.27 43.38
CA PRO A 733 -18.41 -14.93 43.65
C PRO A 733 -19.92 -14.90 43.45
N GLU A 734 -20.64 -14.53 44.50
CA GLU A 734 -21.85 -13.72 44.36
C GLU A 734 -21.42 -12.32 43.88
N ASP A 735 -22.38 -11.48 43.45
CA ASP A 735 -22.19 -10.26 42.65
C ASP A 735 -21.76 -10.53 41.17
N GLU A 736 -22.36 -9.95 40.13
CA GLU A 736 -23.45 -8.97 40.04
C GLU A 736 -24.63 -9.55 39.22
N GLU A 737 -25.88 -9.40 39.70
CA GLU A 737 -27.08 -9.72 38.91
C GLU A 737 -27.52 -8.49 38.08
N GLU A 738 -27.23 -8.46 36.77
CA GLU A 738 -27.93 -7.55 35.86
C GLU A 738 -29.35 -8.09 35.57
N ASP A 739 -30.36 -7.42 36.15
CA ASP A 739 -31.80 -7.66 36.04
C ASP A 739 -32.26 -8.05 34.61
N THR A 740 -32.26 -9.35 34.33
CA THR A 740 -32.66 -9.88 33.02
C THR A 740 -34.14 -10.27 33.05
N VAL A 741 -35.01 -9.26 32.83
CA VAL A 741 -36.47 -9.46 32.70
C VAL A 741 -36.77 -10.29 31.44
N MET A 742 -36.84 -11.61 31.62
CA MET A 742 -37.19 -12.57 30.56
C MET A 742 -38.70 -12.56 30.33
N PHE A 743 -39.14 -12.04 29.18
CA PHE A 743 -40.49 -12.28 28.68
C PHE A 743 -40.60 -13.73 28.18
N SER A 744 -41.26 -14.58 28.95
CA SER A 744 -41.58 -15.96 28.56
C SER A 744 -42.77 -16.02 27.62
N ASP A 745 -42.60 -16.68 26.47
CA ASP A 745 -43.68 -17.02 25.55
C ASP A 745 -44.41 -18.27 26.05
N LEU A 746 -45.73 -18.34 25.86
CA LEU A 746 -46.61 -19.41 26.39
C LEU A 746 -46.27 -20.80 25.85
N ASN A 747 -45.61 -20.88 24.68
CA ASN A 747 -45.11 -22.14 24.13
C ASN A 747 -43.93 -22.74 24.93
N HIS A 748 -43.20 -21.94 25.71
CA HIS A 748 -42.04 -22.42 26.49
C HIS A 748 -42.47 -23.40 27.59
N ILE A 749 -43.54 -23.05 28.33
CA ILE A 749 -44.10 -23.84 29.43
C ILE A 749 -44.54 -25.23 28.95
N LEU A 750 -45.02 -25.34 27.71
CA LEU A 750 -45.42 -26.62 27.10
C LEU A 750 -44.23 -27.48 26.64
N THR A 751 -43.02 -26.92 26.57
CA THR A 751 -41.80 -27.60 26.09
C THR A 751 -40.94 -28.11 27.24
N GLU A 752 -40.95 -27.43 28.40
CA GLU A 752 -40.22 -27.86 29.60
C GLU A 752 -40.71 -29.21 30.14
N CYS A 753 -42.01 -29.49 30.06
CA CYS A 753 -42.64 -30.73 30.53
C CYS A 753 -42.27 -32.02 29.75
N THR A 754 -41.28 -31.99 28.84
CA THR A 754 -40.89 -33.17 28.02
C THR A 754 -39.41 -33.53 28.05
N LEU A 755 -38.56 -32.85 28.84
CA LEU A 755 -37.10 -33.00 28.76
C LEU A 755 -36.41 -33.61 30.00
N ASP A 756 -37.06 -33.64 31.16
CA ASP A 756 -36.43 -34.15 32.40
C ASP A 756 -36.19 -35.67 32.41
N ASP A 757 -37.01 -36.46 31.70
CA ASP A 757 -36.90 -37.93 31.63
C ASP A 757 -35.67 -38.44 30.83
N ALA A 758 -34.88 -37.54 30.20
CA ALA A 758 -33.78 -37.88 29.31
C ALA A 758 -32.37 -37.70 29.90
N ALA A 759 -32.25 -37.51 31.23
CA ALA A 759 -31.03 -37.03 31.91
C ALA A 759 -29.76 -37.94 31.90
N THR A 760 -29.69 -39.00 31.07
CA THR A 760 -28.53 -39.91 30.96
C THR A 760 -28.28 -40.42 29.54
N LYS A 761 -27.47 -39.71 28.73
CA LYS A 761 -26.85 -40.29 27.50
C LYS A 761 -25.73 -39.54 26.78
N PHE A 762 -25.51 -38.24 27.00
CA PHE A 762 -24.58 -37.45 26.16
C PHE A 762 -23.16 -37.37 26.74
N SER A 763 -22.22 -38.09 26.10
CA SER A 763 -20.78 -38.01 26.38
C SER A 763 -20.05 -37.58 25.11
N LEU A 764 -19.72 -36.30 25.01
CA LEU A 764 -18.99 -35.73 23.87
C LEU A 764 -17.50 -35.59 24.22
N PRO A 765 -16.56 -35.99 23.34
CA PRO A 765 -15.13 -35.81 23.60
C PRO A 765 -14.80 -34.32 23.59
N HIS A 766 -14.34 -33.80 24.73
CA HIS A 766 -14.20 -32.36 24.99
C HIS A 766 -12.76 -31.96 25.32
N GLN A 767 -12.34 -30.80 24.81
CA GLN A 767 -11.10 -30.14 25.23
C GLN A 767 -11.33 -28.63 25.38
N ARG A 768 -10.63 -28.02 26.34
CA ARG A 768 -10.64 -26.57 26.55
C ARG A 768 -9.66 -25.89 25.60
N CYS A 769 -10.06 -24.75 25.05
CA CYS A 769 -9.22 -23.86 24.25
C CYS A 769 -7.90 -23.54 25.00
N ALA A 770 -6.78 -24.05 24.51
CA ALA A 770 -5.47 -23.83 25.12
C ALA A 770 -5.04 -22.35 24.96
N ALA A 771 -5.36 -21.74 23.82
CA ALA A 771 -5.19 -20.31 23.59
C ALA A 771 -5.97 -19.45 24.63
N HIS A 772 -7.23 -19.78 24.96
CA HIS A 772 -7.94 -19.09 26.05
C HIS A 772 -7.29 -19.38 27.40
N THR A 773 -6.90 -20.63 27.67
CA THR A 773 -6.22 -21.00 28.92
C THR A 773 -4.92 -20.19 29.13
N LEU A 774 -4.19 -19.90 28.05
CA LEU A 774 -3.03 -19.00 28.06
C LEU A 774 -3.42 -17.52 28.20
N ASN A 775 -4.51 -17.10 27.57
CA ASN A 775 -5.12 -15.77 27.75
C ASN A 775 -5.54 -15.53 29.22
N LEU A 776 -5.94 -16.56 29.97
CA LEU A 776 -6.20 -16.46 31.42
C LEU A 776 -4.94 -16.29 32.27
N VAL A 777 -3.81 -16.92 31.89
CA VAL A 777 -2.51 -16.69 32.57
C VAL A 777 -2.17 -15.20 32.56
N ALA A 778 -2.38 -14.53 31.42
CA ALA A 778 -2.10 -13.12 31.25
C ALA A 778 -3.17 -12.19 31.85
N ALA A 779 -4.45 -12.40 31.50
CA ALA A 779 -5.55 -11.51 31.84
C ALA A 779 -6.07 -11.70 33.27
N LYS A 780 -5.89 -12.88 33.85
CA LYS A 780 -6.27 -13.19 35.23
C LYS A 780 -5.06 -13.41 36.12
N ASP A 781 -4.32 -14.52 36.01
CA ASP A 781 -3.37 -14.89 37.07
C ASP A 781 -2.24 -13.86 37.25
N ALA A 782 -1.68 -13.32 36.16
CA ALA A 782 -0.69 -12.25 36.22
C ALA A 782 -1.27 -10.90 36.68
N HIS A 783 -2.51 -10.57 36.27
CA HIS A 783 -3.19 -9.34 36.67
C HIS A 783 -3.58 -9.35 38.15
N ASP A 784 -4.13 -10.47 38.64
CA ASP A 784 -4.47 -10.71 40.03
C ASP A 784 -3.21 -10.63 40.90
N PHE A 785 -2.10 -11.23 40.47
CA PHE A 785 -0.80 -11.12 41.16
C PHE A 785 -0.31 -9.67 41.23
N LEU A 786 -0.35 -8.92 40.14
CA LEU A 786 0.06 -7.50 40.12
C LEU A 786 -0.91 -6.60 40.94
N SER A 787 -2.16 -7.03 41.10
CA SER A 787 -3.19 -6.30 41.85
C SER A 787 -3.24 -6.65 43.35
N THR A 788 -2.68 -7.79 43.78
CA THR A 788 -2.75 -8.30 45.16
C THR A 788 -1.39 -8.59 45.80
N GLY A 789 -0.32 -8.64 45.00
CA GLY A 789 1.05 -8.94 45.43
C GLY A 789 1.77 -7.81 46.17
N PRO A 790 3.12 -7.84 46.22
CA PRO A 790 3.92 -6.92 47.04
C PRO A 790 3.60 -5.45 46.79
N LEU A 791 3.36 -4.70 47.87
CA LEU A 791 2.81 -3.33 47.82
C LEU A 791 3.56 -2.39 46.87
N ALA A 792 4.89 -2.43 46.87
CA ALA A 792 5.72 -1.62 45.98
C ALA A 792 5.51 -1.96 44.49
N LEU A 793 5.43 -3.25 44.15
CA LEU A 793 5.17 -3.73 42.79
C LEU A 793 3.74 -3.38 42.35
N LYS A 794 2.77 -3.54 43.26
CA LYS A 794 1.37 -3.15 43.04
C LYS A 794 1.22 -1.66 42.74
N MET A 795 1.83 -0.80 43.55
CA MET A 795 1.77 0.66 43.34
C MET A 795 2.44 1.07 42.02
N LEU A 796 3.60 0.49 41.70
CA LEU A 796 4.32 0.76 40.46
C LEU A 796 3.53 0.30 39.22
N PHE A 797 2.91 -0.88 39.28
CA PHE A 797 1.98 -1.37 38.27
C PHE A 797 0.78 -0.43 38.12
N GLN A 798 0.06 -0.14 39.20
CA GLN A 798 -1.14 0.71 39.14
C GLN A 798 -0.84 2.11 38.57
N SER A 799 0.28 2.74 38.95
CA SER A 799 0.71 4.04 38.41
C SER A 799 1.05 3.96 36.91
N THR A 800 1.92 3.03 36.52
CA THR A 800 2.35 2.86 35.12
C THR A 800 1.15 2.55 34.20
N ILE A 801 0.29 1.62 34.61
CA ILE A 801 -0.88 1.19 33.83
C ILE A 801 -1.92 2.32 33.72
N ALA A 802 -2.12 3.12 34.78
CA ALA A 802 -3.01 4.28 34.73
C ALA A 802 -2.51 5.33 33.73
N LYS A 803 -1.20 5.65 33.74
CA LYS A 803 -0.59 6.59 32.80
C LYS A 803 -0.67 6.10 31.36
N CYS A 804 -0.26 4.85 31.09
CA CYS A 804 -0.38 4.23 29.76
C CYS A 804 -1.84 4.18 29.26
N SER A 805 -2.80 3.88 30.15
CA SER A 805 -4.24 3.85 29.81
C SER A 805 -4.81 5.24 29.55
N ALA A 806 -4.39 6.27 30.30
CA ALA A 806 -4.77 7.66 30.06
C ALA A 806 -4.20 8.16 28.73
N LEU A 807 -2.94 7.85 28.44
CA LEU A 807 -2.26 8.15 27.18
C LEU A 807 -2.97 7.49 25.99
N TRP A 808 -3.29 6.20 26.09
CA TRP A 808 -4.04 5.45 25.06
C TRP A 808 -5.48 5.94 24.86
N ASN A 809 -6.18 6.33 25.93
CA ASN A 809 -7.56 6.81 25.80
C ASN A 809 -7.64 8.25 25.29
N LYS A 810 -6.66 9.11 25.60
CA LYS A 810 -6.56 10.44 25.01
C LYS A 810 -5.99 10.43 23.59
N SER A 811 -5.11 9.49 23.23
CA SER A 811 -4.58 9.40 21.86
C SER A 811 -5.69 9.22 20.83
N LYS A 812 -6.76 8.47 21.14
CA LYS A 812 -7.98 8.33 20.32
C LYS A 812 -8.62 9.67 19.92
N MET A 813 -8.39 10.75 20.67
CA MET A 813 -8.92 12.09 20.38
C MET A 813 -8.03 12.89 19.41
N SER A 814 -6.80 12.43 19.13
CA SER A 814 -5.90 13.01 18.13
C SER A 814 -5.50 11.94 17.10
N PRO A 815 -5.99 12.00 15.85
CA PRO A 815 -5.69 10.99 14.82
C PRO A 815 -4.19 10.74 14.59
N GLN A 816 -3.35 11.77 14.81
CA GLN A 816 -1.91 11.70 14.69
C GLN A 816 -1.27 10.89 15.83
N VAL A 817 -1.69 11.14 17.08
CA VAL A 817 -1.18 10.37 18.23
C VAL A 817 -1.78 8.96 18.27
N TYR A 818 -3.05 8.79 17.85
CA TYR A 818 -3.63 7.47 17.68
C TYR A 818 -2.82 6.62 16.70
N ALA A 819 -2.36 7.19 15.57
CA ALA A 819 -1.56 6.47 14.58
C ALA A 819 -0.22 5.92 15.12
N LEU A 820 0.39 6.57 16.11
CA LEU A 820 1.61 6.07 16.78
C LEU A 820 1.36 4.79 17.61
N PHE A 821 0.11 4.58 18.03
CA PHE A 821 -0.27 3.50 18.94
C PHE A 821 -1.18 2.43 18.28
N ALA A 822 -1.84 2.75 17.16
CA ALA A 822 -2.95 1.97 16.62
C ALA A 822 -2.54 0.73 15.80
N GLU A 823 -2.48 -0.43 16.45
CA GLU A 823 -3.10 -1.62 15.86
C GLU A 823 -4.64 -1.55 16.03
N LYS A 824 -5.40 -2.24 15.17
CA LYS A 824 -6.87 -2.11 15.10
C LYS A 824 -7.57 -2.66 16.35
N ALA A 825 -7.83 -1.75 17.29
CA ALA A 825 -8.56 -1.99 18.53
C ALA A 825 -10.09 -1.99 18.34
N THR A 826 -10.78 -2.98 18.89
CA THR A 826 -12.20 -2.89 19.24
C THR A 826 -12.38 -2.23 20.62
N THR A 827 -13.61 -1.92 21.00
CA THR A 827 -13.95 -1.06 22.16
C THR A 827 -13.72 -1.68 23.55
N GLN A 828 -13.20 -2.90 23.64
CA GLN A 828 -12.70 -3.52 24.87
C GLN A 828 -11.27 -3.98 24.64
N LEU A 829 -10.33 -3.58 25.51
CA LEU A 829 -8.93 -3.99 25.38
C LEU A 829 -8.74 -5.42 25.94
N LYS A 830 -8.74 -6.43 25.05
CA LYS A 830 -8.11 -7.73 25.35
C LYS A 830 -6.64 -7.47 25.74
N TRP A 831 -6.11 -8.16 26.75
CA TRP A 831 -4.77 -7.87 27.30
C TRP A 831 -3.65 -7.84 26.25
N ASN A 832 -3.70 -8.66 25.19
CA ASN A 832 -2.74 -8.65 24.09
C ASN A 832 -2.63 -7.28 23.42
N LEU A 833 -3.76 -6.61 23.21
CA LEU A 833 -3.84 -5.30 22.59
C LEU A 833 -3.28 -4.22 23.54
N PHE A 834 -3.50 -4.36 24.84
CA PHE A 834 -2.86 -3.52 25.85
C PHE A 834 -1.34 -3.74 25.90
N PHE A 835 -0.88 -5.00 25.87
CA PHE A 835 0.55 -5.32 25.77
C PHE A 835 1.17 -4.74 24.50
N ARG A 836 0.53 -4.86 23.33
CA ARG A 836 1.03 -4.27 22.08
C ARG A 836 1.07 -2.73 22.16
N ALA A 837 0.09 -2.09 22.81
CA ALA A 837 0.13 -0.66 23.10
C ALA A 837 1.33 -0.27 23.99
N CYS A 838 1.58 -1.00 25.08
CA CYS A 838 2.73 -0.80 25.96
C CYS A 838 4.07 -1.06 25.26
N SER A 839 4.14 -2.08 24.39
CA SER A 839 5.32 -2.38 23.57
C SER A 839 5.58 -1.28 22.54
N LYS A 840 4.54 -0.67 21.96
CA LYS A 840 4.68 0.56 21.16
C LYS A 840 5.17 1.73 22.01
N MET A 841 4.62 1.97 23.20
CA MET A 841 5.10 3.02 24.12
C MET A 841 6.59 2.82 24.50
N ARG A 842 7.02 1.59 24.79
CA ARG A 842 8.43 1.19 25.00
C ARG A 842 9.33 1.52 23.81
N SER A 843 8.81 1.43 22.58
CA SER A 843 9.57 1.72 21.35
C SER A 843 9.67 3.22 21.00
N ILE A 844 8.98 4.10 21.74
CA ILE A 844 9.05 5.55 21.55
C ILE A 844 10.20 6.13 22.40
N PRO A 845 11.10 6.95 21.84
CA PRO A 845 12.14 7.63 22.63
C PRO A 845 11.52 8.48 23.75
N GLU A 846 12.09 8.42 24.96
CA GLU A 846 11.51 9.00 26.17
C GLU A 846 11.11 10.48 26.01
N GLU A 847 11.99 11.29 25.41
CA GLU A 847 11.73 12.71 25.12
C GLU A 847 10.43 12.92 24.34
N VAL A 848 10.17 12.08 23.33
CA VAL A 848 8.95 12.19 22.51
C VAL A 848 7.74 11.63 23.26
N LEU A 849 7.91 10.57 24.05
CA LEU A 849 6.85 10.04 24.91
C LEU A 849 6.38 11.09 25.92
N HIS A 850 7.32 11.82 26.53
CA HIS A 850 7.04 12.96 27.42
C HIS A 850 6.36 14.11 26.69
N ASN A 851 6.85 14.51 25.51
CA ASN A 851 6.22 15.55 24.68
C ASN A 851 4.77 15.20 24.29
N ILE A 852 4.46 13.92 24.04
CA ILE A 852 3.10 13.45 23.77
C ILE A 852 2.25 13.49 25.05
N CYS A 853 2.80 13.10 26.20
CA CYS A 853 2.11 13.24 27.49
C CYS A 853 1.72 14.70 27.77
N ASP A 854 2.67 15.64 27.63
CA ASP A 854 2.41 17.07 27.82
C ASP A 854 1.33 17.58 26.85
N GLY A 855 1.45 17.27 25.55
CA GLY A 855 0.51 17.68 24.52
C GLY A 855 -0.91 17.12 24.67
N LEU A 856 -1.08 16.01 25.41
CA LEU A 856 -2.37 15.45 25.79
C LEU A 856 -2.78 15.78 27.24
N ASN A 857 -1.98 16.53 27.99
CA ASN A 857 -2.14 16.78 29.42
C ASN A 857 -2.31 15.47 30.22
N VAL A 858 -1.36 14.56 30.06
CA VAL A 858 -1.22 13.28 30.79
C VAL A 858 0.05 13.38 31.64
N GLU A 859 0.02 12.81 32.84
CA GLU A 859 1.22 12.75 33.68
C GLU A 859 2.33 11.95 32.98
N ARG A 860 3.56 12.48 32.99
CA ARG A 860 4.73 11.80 32.43
C ARG A 860 5.04 10.51 33.20
N LEU A 861 5.60 9.53 32.50
CA LEU A 861 6.16 8.31 33.10
C LEU A 861 7.56 8.64 33.65
N GLY A 862 7.80 8.35 34.93
CA GLY A 862 9.12 8.49 35.55
C GLY A 862 10.05 7.30 35.28
N GLU A 863 11.34 7.45 35.56
CA GLU A 863 12.39 6.45 35.31
C GLU A 863 12.05 5.04 35.85
N THR A 864 11.43 4.97 37.03
CA THR A 864 10.99 3.70 37.65
C THR A 864 9.80 3.06 36.92
N GLU A 865 8.87 3.88 36.41
CA GLU A 865 7.70 3.44 35.63
C GLU A 865 8.12 3.01 34.22
N LEU A 866 9.08 3.70 33.61
CA LEU A 866 9.70 3.32 32.33
C LEU A 866 10.50 2.01 32.46
N THR A 867 11.28 1.86 33.53
CA THR A 867 11.97 0.59 33.86
C THR A 867 10.97 -0.55 34.03
N PHE A 868 9.88 -0.32 34.77
CA PHE A 868 8.82 -1.31 34.94
C PHE A 868 8.07 -1.62 33.63
N LEU A 869 7.86 -0.62 32.76
CA LEU A 869 7.23 -0.82 31.45
C LEU A 869 8.08 -1.71 30.53
N ASP A 870 9.41 -1.51 30.50
CA ASP A 870 10.34 -2.36 29.75
C ASP A 870 10.34 -3.81 30.28
N GLU A 871 10.40 -3.98 31.60
CA GLU A 871 10.39 -5.28 32.26
C GLU A 871 9.03 -6.00 32.11
N TYR A 872 7.91 -5.30 32.24
CA TYR A 872 6.56 -5.80 31.98
C TYR A 872 6.42 -6.29 30.54
N CYS A 873 6.89 -5.50 29.56
CA CYS A 873 6.90 -5.93 28.16
C CYS A 873 7.76 -7.19 27.99
N SER A 874 8.93 -7.25 28.61
CA SER A 874 9.84 -8.40 28.52
C SER A 874 9.27 -9.70 29.14
N VAL A 875 8.35 -9.61 30.10
CA VAL A 875 7.59 -10.78 30.63
C VAL A 875 6.40 -11.14 29.74
N MET A 876 5.68 -10.16 29.20
CA MET A 876 4.45 -10.40 28.44
C MET A 876 4.70 -10.73 26.96
N GLU A 877 5.85 -10.34 26.40
CA GLU A 877 6.22 -10.57 25.00
C GLU A 877 6.35 -12.06 24.64
N PRO A 878 7.04 -12.92 25.43
CA PRO A 878 7.01 -14.37 25.22
C PRO A 878 5.59 -14.96 25.26
N LEU A 879 4.74 -14.44 26.15
CA LEU A 879 3.37 -14.93 26.39
C LEU A 879 2.43 -14.56 25.23
N ALA A 880 2.56 -13.35 24.68
CA ALA A 880 1.87 -12.92 23.48
C ALA A 880 2.33 -13.70 22.24
N CYS A 881 3.65 -13.90 22.06
CA CYS A 881 4.19 -14.74 20.99
C CYS A 881 3.65 -16.17 21.03
N ALA A 882 3.57 -16.76 22.23
CA ALA A 882 3.02 -18.10 22.43
C ALA A 882 1.52 -18.15 22.09
N LEU A 883 0.75 -17.10 22.40
CA LEU A 883 -0.66 -17.04 22.03
C LEU A 883 -0.84 -16.88 20.51
N ASP A 884 -0.10 -15.98 19.87
CA ASP A 884 -0.16 -15.78 18.41
C ASP A 884 0.19 -17.08 17.64
N ILE A 885 1.09 -17.92 18.18
CA ILE A 885 1.36 -19.28 17.65
C ILE A 885 0.14 -20.20 17.81
N LEU A 886 -0.44 -20.30 19.01
CA LEU A 886 -1.58 -21.20 19.28
C LEU A 886 -2.89 -20.72 18.63
N GLN A 887 -2.99 -19.45 18.22
CA GLN A 887 -4.13 -18.91 17.47
C GLN A 887 -3.96 -18.97 15.94
N GLY A 888 -2.80 -19.39 15.43
CA GLY A 888 -2.64 -19.66 14.00
C GLY A 888 -3.49 -20.87 13.56
N GLU A 889 -4.23 -20.76 12.45
CA GLU A 889 -5.16 -21.83 12.04
C GLU A 889 -4.60 -22.76 10.97
N SER A 890 -4.09 -22.23 9.86
CA SER A 890 -3.68 -23.02 8.70
C SER A 890 -2.39 -23.82 8.87
N LYS A 891 -1.60 -23.52 9.92
CA LYS A 891 -0.29 -24.16 10.18
C LYS A 891 -0.04 -24.56 11.64
N CYS A 892 -1.04 -24.38 12.51
CA CYS A 892 -0.96 -24.88 13.88
C CYS A 892 -1.77 -26.17 14.02
N PHE A 893 -1.29 -27.04 14.89
CA PHE A 893 -1.85 -28.34 15.22
C PHE A 893 -1.76 -28.52 16.72
N ILE A 894 -2.57 -29.37 17.35
CA ILE A 894 -2.53 -29.51 18.81
C ILE A 894 -1.15 -29.91 19.35
N GLY A 895 -0.32 -30.64 18.56
CA GLY A 895 1.08 -30.92 18.90
C GLY A 895 2.02 -29.71 18.94
N TYR A 896 1.57 -28.50 18.58
CA TYR A 896 2.33 -27.28 18.86
C TYR A 896 2.22 -26.86 20.33
N LEU A 897 1.25 -27.40 21.09
CA LEU A 897 0.96 -26.96 22.46
C LEU A 897 2.14 -27.19 23.42
N LEU A 898 2.57 -28.44 23.62
CA LEU A 898 3.62 -28.75 24.60
C LEU A 898 4.98 -28.13 24.24
N PRO A 899 5.44 -28.14 22.97
CA PRO A 899 6.65 -27.42 22.56
C PRO A 899 6.56 -25.91 22.77
N THR A 900 5.40 -25.30 22.53
CA THR A 900 5.20 -23.86 22.73
C THR A 900 5.20 -23.48 24.21
N ILE A 901 4.56 -24.27 25.08
CA ILE A 901 4.57 -24.03 26.54
C ILE A 901 5.97 -24.30 27.13
N SER A 902 6.68 -25.35 26.71
CA SER A 902 8.07 -25.63 27.10
C SER A 902 9.02 -24.48 26.70
N ALA A 903 8.91 -23.99 25.46
CA ALA A 903 9.70 -22.86 24.97
C ALA A 903 9.35 -21.55 25.69
N LEU A 904 8.07 -21.34 26.06
CA LEU A 904 7.61 -20.20 26.85
C LEU A 904 8.18 -20.23 28.27
N GLN A 905 8.08 -21.37 28.97
CA GLN A 905 8.66 -21.56 30.31
C GLN A 905 10.18 -21.31 30.29
N THR A 906 10.89 -21.87 29.30
CA THR A 906 12.33 -21.67 29.11
C THR A 906 12.69 -20.19 28.88
N LYS A 907 11.96 -19.48 28.01
CA LYS A 907 12.18 -18.05 27.77
C LYS A 907 11.92 -17.21 29.01
N LEU A 908 10.81 -17.44 29.72
CA LEU A 908 10.47 -16.72 30.95
C LEU A 908 11.51 -16.95 32.06
N GLY A 909 12.00 -18.18 32.23
CA GLY A 909 13.10 -18.48 33.15
C GLY A 909 14.38 -17.71 32.80
N ALA A 910 14.75 -17.65 31.51
CA ALA A 910 15.93 -16.91 31.05
C ALA A 910 15.78 -15.37 31.13
N VAL A 911 14.55 -14.84 31.16
CA VAL A 911 14.26 -13.42 31.38
C VAL A 911 14.24 -13.08 32.88
N LYS A 912 13.61 -13.91 33.72
CA LYS A 912 13.43 -13.71 35.18
C LYS A 912 14.67 -13.14 35.88
N HIS A 913 15.83 -13.76 35.66
CA HIS A 913 17.09 -13.41 36.34
C HIS A 913 17.69 -12.05 35.92
N LYS A 914 17.10 -11.34 34.96
CA LYS A 914 17.55 -10.05 34.43
C LYS A 914 16.66 -8.87 34.87
N LEU A 915 15.50 -9.16 35.48
CA LEU A 915 14.51 -8.17 35.89
C LEU A 915 14.85 -7.61 37.27
N LYS A 916 14.81 -6.29 37.44
CA LYS A 916 15.05 -5.59 38.71
C LYS A 916 13.81 -5.55 39.59
N CYS A 917 12.62 -5.44 38.99
CA CYS A 917 11.35 -5.20 39.69
C CYS A 917 10.23 -6.16 39.28
N ALA A 918 10.14 -6.58 38.01
CA ALA A 918 9.11 -7.53 37.54
C ALA A 918 9.51 -9.00 37.71
N GLY A 919 10.65 -9.31 38.34
CA GLY A 919 11.09 -10.69 38.65
C GLY A 919 9.99 -11.57 39.29
N PRO A 920 9.27 -11.10 40.33
CA PRO A 920 8.16 -11.83 40.93
C PRO A 920 6.96 -12.05 40.01
N MET A 921 6.73 -11.17 39.02
CA MET A 921 5.68 -11.34 38.01
C MET A 921 6.03 -12.50 37.05
N ALA A 922 7.30 -12.64 36.66
CA ALA A 922 7.75 -13.78 35.86
C ALA A 922 7.55 -15.11 36.60
N ASP A 923 7.81 -15.14 37.91
CA ASP A 923 7.50 -16.30 38.76
C ASP A 923 6.00 -16.61 38.85
N ALA A 924 5.15 -15.60 39.00
CA ALA A 924 3.70 -15.77 39.03
C ALA A 924 3.17 -16.35 37.69
N VAL A 925 3.68 -15.87 36.56
CA VAL A 925 3.36 -16.41 35.21
C VAL A 925 3.84 -17.86 35.07
N LEU A 926 5.07 -18.19 35.51
CA LEU A 926 5.59 -19.56 35.48
C LEU A 926 4.76 -20.53 36.34
N ALA A 927 4.37 -20.10 37.56
CA ALA A 927 3.51 -20.88 38.44
C ALA A 927 2.09 -21.06 37.85
N ALA A 928 1.53 -20.03 37.22
CA ALA A 928 0.23 -20.10 36.54
C ALA A 928 0.27 -21.01 35.30
N LEU A 929 1.37 -21.00 34.53
CA LEU A 929 1.59 -21.95 33.43
C LEU A 929 1.62 -23.39 33.95
N GLN A 930 2.38 -23.68 35.01
CA GLN A 930 2.43 -25.02 35.60
C GLN A 930 1.06 -25.46 36.14
N LYS A 931 0.34 -24.56 36.83
CA LYS A 931 -1.01 -24.80 37.35
C LYS A 931 -2.04 -25.13 36.26
N ARG A 932 -1.90 -24.57 35.05
CA ARG A 932 -2.89 -24.71 33.97
C ARG A 932 -2.53 -25.72 32.88
N PHE A 933 -1.24 -25.98 32.67
CA PHE A 933 -0.75 -26.84 31.60
C PHE A 933 0.08 -28.03 32.09
N GLY A 934 0.40 -28.15 33.39
CA GLY A 934 1.25 -29.23 33.92
C GLY A 934 0.79 -30.63 33.52
N THR A 935 -0.50 -30.94 33.72
CA THR A 935 -1.10 -32.23 33.34
C THR A 935 -1.14 -32.47 31.83
N CYS A 936 -1.01 -31.44 30.99
CA CYS A 936 -0.93 -31.61 29.54
C CYS A 936 0.38 -32.28 29.11
N PHE A 937 1.45 -32.17 29.91
CA PHE A 937 2.71 -32.87 29.68
C PHE A 937 2.67 -34.35 30.10
N GLU A 938 1.57 -34.81 30.71
CA GLU A 938 1.31 -36.20 31.09
C GLU A 938 0.35 -36.91 30.11
N ASP A 939 -0.34 -36.15 29.25
CA ASP A 939 -1.28 -36.68 28.25
C ASP A 939 -0.52 -37.28 27.05
N CYS A 940 -0.56 -38.62 26.94
CA CYS A 940 0.06 -39.35 25.84
C CYS A 940 -0.41 -38.91 24.45
N LYS A 941 -1.66 -38.44 24.29
CA LYS A 941 -2.19 -37.95 23.01
C LYS A 941 -1.53 -36.64 22.60
N LEU A 942 -1.32 -35.74 23.55
CA LEU A 942 -0.61 -34.47 23.32
C LEU A 942 0.89 -34.70 23.08
N ILE A 943 1.49 -35.68 23.74
CA ILE A 943 2.88 -36.11 23.49
C ILE A 943 3.01 -36.66 22.07
N LEU A 944 2.17 -37.64 21.67
CA LEU A 944 2.14 -38.23 20.33
C LEU A 944 1.94 -37.17 19.23
N ALA A 945 0.99 -36.24 19.43
CA ALA A 945 0.79 -35.10 18.54
C ALA A 945 2.06 -34.24 18.41
N SER A 946 2.77 -33.99 19.51
CA SER A 946 3.94 -33.11 19.54
C SER A 946 5.18 -33.72 18.90
N ILE A 947 5.46 -35.01 19.14
CA ILE A 947 6.65 -35.69 18.63
C ILE A 947 6.54 -36.08 17.15
N THR A 948 5.32 -36.27 16.63
CA THR A 948 5.11 -36.55 15.19
C THR A 948 5.27 -35.31 14.29
N ILE A 949 5.41 -34.11 14.86
CA ILE A 949 5.73 -32.89 14.09
C ILE A 949 7.26 -32.82 13.83
N PRO A 950 7.73 -32.84 12.57
CA PRO A 950 9.16 -32.98 12.23
C PRO A 950 10.08 -31.86 12.74
N GLN A 951 9.58 -30.63 12.89
CA GLN A 951 10.36 -29.51 13.44
C GLN A 951 10.69 -29.71 14.93
N PHE A 952 9.77 -30.32 15.68
CA PHE A 952 9.89 -30.53 17.12
C PHE A 952 10.54 -31.88 17.43
N ARG A 953 9.97 -33.00 16.96
CA ARG A 953 10.34 -34.35 17.40
C ARG A 953 10.43 -34.39 18.94
N MET A 954 11.48 -34.95 19.51
CA MET A 954 11.74 -34.96 20.96
C MET A 954 12.62 -33.78 21.45
N ARG A 955 12.97 -32.81 20.58
CA ARG A 955 13.98 -31.76 20.85
C ARG A 955 13.59 -30.73 21.93
N TRP A 956 12.37 -30.76 22.42
CA TRP A 956 11.78 -29.85 23.42
C TRP A 956 11.59 -30.52 24.79
N MET A 957 11.99 -31.79 24.91
CA MET A 957 11.83 -32.64 26.09
C MET A 957 13.18 -32.88 26.78
N ASN A 958 13.16 -33.35 28.03
CA ASN A 958 14.33 -33.96 28.65
C ASN A 958 14.48 -35.43 28.19
N GLU A 959 15.64 -36.04 28.47
CA GLU A 959 16.00 -37.39 28.03
C GLU A 959 15.04 -38.49 28.52
N GLN A 960 14.60 -38.45 29.78
CA GLN A 960 13.67 -39.43 30.36
C GLN A 960 12.28 -39.33 29.73
N SER A 961 11.76 -38.11 29.56
CA SER A 961 10.46 -37.89 28.91
C SER A 961 10.51 -38.17 27.40
N ALA A 962 11.68 -38.07 26.76
CA ALA A 962 11.89 -38.47 25.37
C ALA A 962 11.85 -40.00 25.20
N GLU A 963 12.51 -40.76 26.07
CA GLU A 963 12.44 -42.23 26.10
C GLU A 963 11.00 -42.73 26.28
N GLN A 964 10.28 -42.14 27.24
CA GLN A 964 8.85 -42.40 27.47
C GLN A 964 7.99 -42.10 26.23
N ALA A 965 8.23 -40.96 25.56
CA ALA A 965 7.51 -40.56 24.35
C ALA A 965 7.80 -41.46 23.14
N TYR A 966 9.04 -41.95 23.01
CA TYR A 966 9.43 -42.93 22.01
C TYR A 966 8.70 -44.27 22.22
N GLY A 967 8.63 -44.74 23.47
CA GLY A 967 7.87 -45.93 23.84
C GLY A 967 6.38 -45.84 23.49
N TYR A 968 5.73 -44.70 23.75
CA TYR A 968 4.35 -44.48 23.33
C TYR A 968 4.17 -44.58 21.81
N LEU A 969 5.07 -43.97 21.03
CA LEU A 969 4.98 -44.00 19.56
C LEU A 969 5.17 -45.41 18.99
N LEU A 970 6.07 -46.22 19.56
CA LEU A 970 6.22 -47.63 19.19
C LEU A 970 4.94 -48.45 19.47
N SER A 971 4.29 -48.23 20.63
CA SER A 971 3.03 -48.92 20.93
C SER A 971 1.91 -48.52 19.97
N GLU A 972 1.76 -47.24 19.65
CA GLU A 972 0.67 -46.72 18.81
C GLU A 972 0.84 -47.10 17.33
N THR A 973 2.07 -47.01 16.81
CA THR A 973 2.38 -47.44 15.44
C THR A 973 2.20 -48.95 15.26
N SER A 974 2.48 -49.75 16.29
CA SER A 974 2.25 -51.20 16.25
C SER A 974 0.76 -51.56 16.25
N LEU A 975 -0.08 -50.83 17.00
CA LEU A 975 -1.53 -50.97 16.91
C LEU A 975 -2.05 -50.57 15.51
N THR A 976 -1.53 -49.47 14.95
CA THR A 976 -1.94 -48.93 13.64
C THR A 976 -1.73 -49.93 12.49
N VAL A 977 -0.65 -50.72 12.52
CA VAL A 977 -0.37 -51.72 11.47
C VAL A 977 -1.43 -52.84 11.45
N SER A 978 -2.01 -53.22 12.60
CA SER A 978 -3.02 -54.27 12.71
C SER A 978 -4.28 -54.04 11.87
N ASP A 979 -4.71 -52.78 11.75
CA ASP A 979 -5.96 -52.40 11.06
C ASP A 979 -5.82 -52.28 9.53
N THR A 980 -4.61 -52.46 8.98
CA THR A 980 -4.30 -52.10 7.57
C THR A 980 -4.18 -53.27 6.58
N GLN A 981 -4.79 -54.42 6.85
CA GLN A 981 -4.75 -55.58 5.93
C GLN A 981 -5.72 -55.47 4.74
N ALA A 982 -5.18 -54.99 3.60
CA ALA A 982 -5.74 -55.04 2.23
C ALA A 982 -6.95 -54.08 1.97
N PRO A 983 -7.18 -53.63 0.71
CA PRO A 983 -7.22 -54.45 -0.51
C PRO A 983 -6.00 -54.30 -1.43
N GLU A 984 -5.83 -55.27 -2.32
CA GLU A 984 -4.96 -55.16 -3.50
C GLU A 984 -5.58 -54.17 -4.51
N MET A 985 -4.76 -53.29 -5.09
CA MET A 985 -5.14 -52.46 -6.24
C MET A 985 -4.45 -53.00 -7.49
N ASP A 986 -5.27 -53.44 -8.44
CA ASP A 986 -4.87 -53.86 -9.78
C ASP A 986 -4.48 -52.64 -10.62
N THR A 987 -3.28 -52.62 -11.20
CA THR A 987 -2.78 -51.53 -12.06
C THR A 987 -2.11 -52.08 -13.31
N ASP A 988 -2.83 -51.98 -14.43
CA ASP A 988 -2.49 -52.43 -15.77
C ASP A 988 -1.58 -51.39 -16.46
N ASP A 989 -0.25 -51.51 -16.30
CA ASP A 989 0.77 -50.60 -16.86
C ASP A 989 2.02 -51.35 -17.39
N ASP A 990 2.40 -51.04 -18.64
CA ASP A 990 3.39 -51.66 -19.55
C ASP A 990 4.55 -52.54 -18.99
N GLU A 991 4.52 -53.82 -19.38
CA GLU A 991 5.45 -54.91 -18.99
C GLU A 991 6.82 -54.93 -19.73
N PHE A 992 7.50 -53.78 -19.89
CA PHE A 992 8.73 -53.70 -20.72
C PHE A 992 10.06 -53.31 -20.01
N PHE A 993 10.03 -52.69 -18.82
CA PHE A 993 11.25 -52.16 -18.17
C PHE A 993 11.43 -52.50 -16.68
N GLN A 994 10.79 -53.56 -16.15
CA GLN A 994 11.05 -54.01 -14.78
C GLN A 994 12.35 -54.85 -14.68
N PHE A 995 13.45 -54.17 -14.37
CA PHE A 995 14.71 -54.79 -13.92
C PHE A 995 14.93 -54.49 -12.43
N ASP A 996 14.58 -55.45 -11.57
CA ASP A 996 14.85 -55.47 -10.12
C ASP A 996 14.63 -54.13 -9.36
N SER A 997 13.53 -53.43 -9.64
CA SER A 997 13.00 -52.43 -8.72
C SER A 997 12.43 -53.16 -7.50
N CYS A 998 13.25 -53.32 -6.46
CA CYS A 998 12.98 -54.17 -5.30
C CYS A 998 11.54 -54.12 -4.79
N ASN A 999 11.05 -55.29 -4.34
CA ASN A 999 10.27 -55.35 -3.11
C ASN A 999 11.03 -54.57 -2.02
N LYS A 1000 10.72 -53.28 -1.85
CA LYS A 1000 11.00 -52.61 -0.59
C LYS A 1000 10.16 -53.35 0.44
N PRO A 1001 10.76 -53.94 1.49
CA PRO A 1001 9.97 -54.40 2.61
C PRO A 1001 9.13 -53.22 3.10
N SER A 1002 7.85 -53.44 3.39
CA SER A 1002 7.16 -52.57 4.34
C SER A 1002 8.02 -52.53 5.59
N LEU A 1003 8.59 -51.37 5.92
CA LEU A 1003 9.40 -51.23 7.12
C LEU A 1003 8.60 -51.70 8.33
N GLY A 1004 9.26 -52.35 9.29
CA GLY A 1004 8.62 -52.55 10.59
C GLY A 1004 8.21 -51.19 11.16
N SER A 1005 7.12 -51.15 11.94
CA SER A 1005 6.69 -49.93 12.65
C SER A 1005 7.87 -49.30 13.41
N GLU A 1006 8.72 -50.14 14.02
CA GLU A 1006 9.94 -49.73 14.71
C GLU A 1006 11.00 -49.10 13.79
N ASP A 1007 11.24 -49.66 12.60
CA ASP A 1007 12.16 -49.09 11.60
C ASP A 1007 11.65 -47.75 11.05
N GLU A 1008 10.34 -47.64 10.81
CA GLU A 1008 9.72 -46.40 10.31
C GLU A 1008 9.86 -45.27 11.36
N VAL A 1009 9.58 -45.57 12.62
CA VAL A 1009 9.79 -44.66 13.77
C VAL A 1009 11.27 -44.26 13.88
N PHE A 1010 12.20 -45.21 13.79
CA PHE A 1010 13.63 -44.94 13.88
C PHE A 1010 14.14 -44.06 12.74
N GLN A 1011 13.68 -44.28 11.50
CA GLN A 1011 14.03 -43.43 10.36
C GLN A 1011 13.41 -42.03 10.48
N PHE A 1012 12.14 -41.93 10.87
CA PHE A 1012 11.45 -40.64 11.04
C PHE A 1012 12.18 -39.69 12.01
N PHE A 1013 12.72 -40.21 13.11
CA PHE A 1013 13.48 -39.39 14.06
C PHE A 1013 14.88 -39.00 13.57
N ARG A 1014 15.43 -39.74 12.60
CA ARG A 1014 16.76 -39.49 12.01
C ARG A 1014 16.74 -38.62 10.74
N ASP A 1015 15.59 -38.45 10.09
CA ASP A 1015 15.45 -37.54 8.94
C ASP A 1015 15.77 -36.09 9.36
N GLY A 1016 16.65 -35.42 8.61
CA GLY A 1016 17.04 -34.02 8.82
C GLY A 1016 15.94 -33.02 8.45
N ASP A 1017 14.96 -33.43 7.64
CA ASP A 1017 13.83 -32.63 7.21
C ASP A 1017 12.97 -32.19 8.42
N LYS A 1018 12.55 -30.92 8.39
CA LYS A 1018 11.74 -30.26 9.44
C LYS A 1018 10.35 -29.84 8.93
N THR A 1019 10.07 -30.05 7.65
CA THR A 1019 8.79 -29.70 7.00
C THR A 1019 7.77 -30.83 7.18
N LEU A 1020 6.48 -30.53 7.04
CA LEU A 1020 5.41 -31.55 7.08
C LEU A 1020 5.52 -32.56 5.93
N SER A 1021 6.17 -32.20 4.82
CA SER A 1021 6.50 -33.11 3.71
C SER A 1021 7.36 -34.31 4.16
N CYS A 1022 8.06 -34.21 5.29
CA CYS A 1022 8.73 -35.35 5.94
C CYS A 1022 7.73 -36.45 6.35
N VAL A 1023 6.55 -36.08 6.87
CA VAL A 1023 5.53 -37.03 7.35
C VAL A 1023 4.98 -37.87 6.19
N LEU A 1024 4.89 -37.31 4.99
CA LEU A 1024 4.39 -38.03 3.79
C LEU A 1024 5.28 -39.20 3.36
N LYS A 1025 6.54 -39.27 3.82
CA LYS A 1025 7.49 -40.35 3.55
C LYS A 1025 7.23 -41.62 4.39
N TYR A 1026 6.44 -41.49 5.45
CA TYR A 1026 6.32 -42.47 6.53
C TYR A 1026 4.83 -42.78 6.79
N PRO A 1027 4.23 -43.79 6.12
CA PRO A 1027 2.78 -44.01 6.14
C PRO A 1027 2.16 -44.24 7.51
N VAL A 1028 2.81 -44.99 8.40
CA VAL A 1028 2.30 -45.28 9.75
C VAL A 1028 2.43 -44.04 10.63
N ILE A 1029 3.55 -43.31 10.55
CA ILE A 1029 3.74 -42.01 11.20
C ILE A 1029 2.71 -40.98 10.70
N LYS A 1030 2.37 -41.00 9.39
CA LYS A 1030 1.33 -40.14 8.82
C LYS A 1030 -0.04 -40.43 9.42
N GLN A 1031 -0.39 -41.70 9.62
CA GLN A 1031 -1.67 -42.07 10.23
C GLN A 1031 -1.74 -41.63 11.70
N VAL A 1032 -0.69 -41.88 12.49
CA VAL A 1032 -0.59 -41.36 13.87
C VAL A 1032 -0.65 -39.83 13.89
N PHE A 1033 0.07 -39.16 12.99
CA PHE A 1033 0.01 -37.70 12.85
C PHE A 1033 -1.43 -37.23 12.60
N ILE A 1034 -2.13 -37.79 11.61
CA ILE A 1034 -3.49 -37.35 11.26
C ILE A 1034 -4.45 -37.55 12.44
N THR A 1035 -4.40 -38.71 13.11
CA THR A 1035 -5.23 -39.02 14.28
C THR A 1035 -5.04 -38.01 15.41
N TYR A 1036 -3.78 -37.70 15.78
CA TYR A 1036 -3.50 -36.87 16.97
C TYR A 1036 -3.32 -35.38 16.69
N ASN A 1037 -3.05 -34.94 15.45
CA ASN A 1037 -2.91 -33.52 15.08
C ASN A 1037 -4.16 -32.91 14.39
N THR A 1038 -5.21 -33.71 14.14
CA THR A 1038 -6.52 -33.19 13.71
C THR A 1038 -7.12 -32.17 14.70
N PRO A 1039 -7.03 -32.32 16.04
CA PRO A 1039 -7.45 -31.27 16.97
C PRO A 1039 -6.66 -29.96 16.89
N LEU A 1040 -7.26 -28.88 17.38
CA LEU A 1040 -6.67 -27.54 17.42
C LEU A 1040 -6.41 -27.08 18.86
N PRO A 1041 -5.36 -26.29 19.13
CA PRO A 1041 -5.14 -25.67 20.44
C PRO A 1041 -6.05 -24.45 20.71
N SER A 1042 -6.99 -24.11 19.82
CA SER A 1042 -7.72 -22.83 19.87
C SER A 1042 -9.13 -22.89 19.27
N SER A 1043 -10.05 -22.13 19.87
CA SER A 1043 -11.40 -21.81 19.39
C SER A 1043 -11.44 -20.59 18.43
N ALA A 1044 -10.29 -20.08 17.99
CA ALA A 1044 -10.20 -18.97 17.04
C ALA A 1044 -11.07 -19.09 15.76
N PRO A 1045 -11.28 -20.30 15.16
CA PRO A 1045 -12.17 -20.42 14.00
C PRO A 1045 -13.62 -20.02 14.28
N VAL A 1046 -14.18 -20.44 15.42
CA VAL A 1046 -15.55 -20.06 15.81
C VAL A 1046 -15.63 -18.59 16.28
N GLU A 1047 -14.60 -18.05 16.95
CA GLU A 1047 -14.48 -16.59 17.21
C GLU A 1047 -14.52 -15.78 15.89
N ARG A 1048 -13.87 -16.25 14.82
CA ARG A 1048 -13.90 -15.58 13.51
C ARG A 1048 -15.29 -15.64 12.87
N MET A 1049 -15.99 -16.76 12.99
CA MET A 1049 -17.38 -16.87 12.51
C MET A 1049 -18.29 -15.84 13.20
N PHE A 1050 -18.12 -15.61 14.49
CA PHE A 1050 -18.85 -14.54 15.19
C PHE A 1050 -18.39 -13.13 14.79
N SER A 1051 -17.11 -12.93 14.48
CA SER A 1051 -16.61 -11.67 13.88
C SER A 1051 -17.25 -11.38 12.51
N ILE A 1052 -17.57 -12.42 11.74
CA ILE A 1052 -18.40 -12.34 10.54
C ILE A 1052 -19.87 -12.05 10.91
N GLY A 1053 -20.45 -12.80 11.84
CA GLY A 1053 -21.83 -12.64 12.32
C GLY A 1053 -22.14 -11.23 12.84
N GLY A 1054 -21.20 -10.60 13.54
CA GLY A 1054 -21.30 -9.20 13.99
C GLY A 1054 -21.34 -8.15 12.87
N ARG A 1055 -20.89 -8.49 11.65
CA ARG A 1055 -21.08 -7.64 10.45
C ARG A 1055 -22.43 -7.85 9.79
N VAL A 1056 -23.09 -8.99 10.03
CA VAL A 1056 -24.47 -9.26 9.58
C VAL A 1056 -25.47 -8.61 10.53
N LEU A 1057 -25.34 -8.84 11.85
CA LEU A 1057 -26.20 -8.28 12.89
C LEU A 1057 -25.80 -6.85 13.28
N THR A 1058 -25.89 -5.91 12.35
CA THR A 1058 -25.75 -4.47 12.67
C THR A 1058 -27.12 -3.79 12.76
N PRO A 1059 -27.29 -2.72 13.59
CA PRO A 1059 -28.59 -2.05 13.76
C PRO A 1059 -29.20 -1.49 12.46
N SER A 1060 -28.38 -1.15 11.47
CA SER A 1060 -28.84 -0.70 10.14
C SER A 1060 -29.23 -1.84 9.18
N ARG A 1061 -28.93 -3.09 9.54
CA ARG A 1061 -29.29 -4.33 8.80
C ARG A 1061 -30.41 -5.12 9.50
N ASN A 1062 -31.07 -4.54 10.50
CA ASN A 1062 -32.16 -5.13 11.28
C ASN A 1062 -33.39 -5.50 10.41
N GLN A 1063 -33.47 -6.76 9.94
CA GLN A 1063 -34.70 -7.57 9.75
C GLN A 1063 -34.41 -8.95 9.09
N LEU A 1064 -33.31 -9.62 9.49
CA LEU A 1064 -33.10 -11.04 9.16
C LEU A 1064 -33.68 -11.92 10.27
N SER A 1065 -34.36 -13.00 9.88
CA SER A 1065 -34.69 -14.09 10.80
C SER A 1065 -33.42 -14.81 11.23
N ASP A 1066 -33.43 -15.44 12.41
CA ASP A 1066 -32.26 -16.16 12.92
C ASP A 1066 -31.77 -17.25 11.94
N VAL A 1067 -32.69 -17.92 11.24
CA VAL A 1067 -32.39 -18.92 10.20
C VAL A 1067 -31.69 -18.30 8.98
N LEU A 1068 -32.15 -17.16 8.46
CA LEU A 1068 -31.49 -16.50 7.32
C LEU A 1068 -30.14 -15.90 7.72
N PHE A 1069 -30.02 -15.39 8.95
CA PHE A 1069 -28.75 -14.95 9.53
C PHE A 1069 -27.74 -16.11 9.54
N GLU A 1070 -28.12 -17.27 10.08
CA GLU A 1070 -27.27 -18.46 10.11
C GLU A 1070 -26.82 -18.88 8.71
N LYS A 1071 -27.75 -19.03 7.76
CA LYS A 1071 -27.42 -19.40 6.36
C LYS A 1071 -26.46 -18.42 5.70
N MET A 1072 -26.64 -17.11 5.90
CA MET A 1072 -25.70 -16.08 5.41
C MET A 1072 -24.29 -16.22 6.01
N VAL A 1073 -24.19 -16.45 7.33
CA VAL A 1073 -22.89 -16.61 8.01
C VAL A 1073 -22.17 -17.86 7.50
N LEU A 1074 -22.87 -18.98 7.39
CA LEU A 1074 -22.28 -20.26 6.97
C LEU A 1074 -21.85 -20.24 5.50
N LEU A 1075 -22.69 -19.76 4.58
CA LEU A 1075 -22.32 -19.60 3.16
C LEU A 1075 -21.13 -18.67 2.97
N ARG A 1076 -21.07 -17.57 3.74
CA ARG A 1076 -19.94 -16.63 3.71
C ARG A 1076 -18.65 -17.24 4.27
N PHE A 1077 -18.73 -18.02 5.33
CA PHE A 1077 -17.56 -18.67 5.94
C PHE A 1077 -17.01 -19.76 5.02
N ASN A 1078 -17.89 -20.58 4.45
CA ASN A 1078 -17.53 -21.79 3.71
C ASN A 1078 -17.17 -21.56 2.23
N LYS A 1079 -17.24 -20.32 1.72
CA LYS A 1079 -17.09 -20.01 0.27
C LYS A 1079 -15.83 -20.64 -0.36
N GLY A 1080 -14.70 -20.66 0.35
CA GLY A 1080 -13.43 -21.23 -0.15
C GLY A 1080 -13.32 -22.77 -0.10
N GLU A 1081 -14.33 -23.47 0.43
CA GLU A 1081 -14.37 -24.93 0.58
C GLU A 1081 -15.54 -25.57 -0.21
N VAL A 1082 -16.34 -24.74 -0.90
CA VAL A 1082 -17.67 -25.07 -1.47
C VAL A 1082 -17.79 -24.60 -2.93
N ASN A 1083 -16.77 -23.92 -3.44
CA ASN A 1083 -16.51 -23.65 -4.86
C ASN A 1083 -15.23 -24.37 -5.28
#